data_AF-A0A975N0X0-F1
#
_entry.id   AF-A0A975N0X0-F1
#
_cell.length_a   1.000
_cell.length_b   1.000
_cell.length_c   1.000
_cell.angle_alpha   90.00
_cell.angle_beta   90.00
_cell.angle_gamma   90.00
#
_symmetry.space_group_name_H-M   'P 1'
#
loop_
_entity.id
_entity.type
_entity.pdbx_description
1 polymer ?
#
loop_
_entity_poly.entity_id
_entity_poly.type
_entity_poly.pdbx_seq_one_letter_code
_entity_poly.pdbx_strand_id
1 'polypeptide(L)'
;MPEQEEPLWPSDDSDGGDGAREADAGSTAQLPVRKVTFSESQTAWIERPKQPEEREARPASLFQPASEPQRPDRSAGSLFTPGHQPEPASAPVPPPPPPPQPQPPRDQQDFGKKDWFASAPPLGQQPPAAPGERAPSQPQPPREFEQPQVRPRRPASLNPDLGDDSGHPGDRGGRQGAYPERETQELPVESWPRQPHQQPQPDQPRPVWQRPEETPGQREEFPERETQQLPVRPPQPRQDERRADGPPPQQLPPVPPAPHALPVRIEPSGELRPAEATTGAEPPAPPPAAEPGPDVPPKKRKRRGLLIGSLALVLVIAVGVALALPVVSNRLALPWAPNAPKGPEPSPVPVALQLKAPDTSKAAPTPAAVQAALAGPAGNSALGTLTGSVLDPATGTTLWNRDPGQPLTPASTTKLLTTAAALLAIDHGKQISTKVVQGASPDTAVIVGGGDVTLSSLPKGKDPLYPGGAHLDDLVSQVKNASGGRIKNVQIDLSLFSGPTTAPGLAAGDVPTYTASMVPAMLDAGRLDPSDDHSARTPNPAADLAKQFADRLGANVAGTMNATAPQGAKVLGEVKSAPITELVSQLLQASDNTLADAVARQTAIATGKPATFEGGAAATLDVLKQHNFDLTGVELSDNSGLSTLNKVPSKVLAEIVGAAAAPEGKDERSAKLRPILVGLPVAGGTGTLASRYADPNSSGGKGWVRAKTGSLSGVNTLAGVVLDKDGRVLVFALMSNGGSTDPSRKALDAIAAKLKTCGCT
;
A
#
# COMPACT_ATOMS: atom_id res chain seq x y z
N MET A 1 -67.70 -5.12 -83.54
CA MET A 1 -66.57 -4.73 -84.41
C MET A 1 -65.79 -3.63 -83.70
N PRO A 2 -64.49 -3.81 -83.50
CA PRO A 2 -63.93 -4.93 -82.73
C PRO A 2 -62.84 -4.42 -81.74
N GLU A 3 -62.18 -5.16 -80.86
CA GLU A 3 -62.38 -6.36 -80.00
C GLU A 3 -61.14 -6.28 -79.04
N GLN A 4 -61.15 -6.48 -77.71
CA GLN A 4 -61.74 -7.47 -76.80
C GLN A 4 -61.13 -8.89 -76.86
N GLU A 5 -60.58 -9.34 -75.72
CA GLU A 5 -61.12 -10.48 -74.96
C GLU A 5 -60.66 -10.44 -73.49
N GLU A 6 -61.24 -11.31 -72.62
CA GLU A 6 -61.16 -11.21 -71.15
C GLU A 6 -60.72 -12.54 -70.45
N PRO A 7 -61.48 -13.19 -69.53
CA PRO A 7 -61.24 -13.15 -68.08
C PRO A 7 -60.86 -14.52 -67.45
N LEU A 8 -60.75 -14.57 -66.09
CA LEU A 8 -61.66 -15.39 -65.25
C LEU A 8 -61.56 -15.10 -63.73
N TRP A 9 -62.66 -15.40 -63.01
CA TRP A 9 -63.03 -15.11 -61.60
C TRP A 9 -63.16 -16.44 -60.77
N PRO A 10 -63.58 -16.57 -59.46
CA PRO A 10 -64.45 -15.78 -58.52
C PRO A 10 -63.72 -15.18 -57.28
N SER A 11 -64.23 -14.26 -56.42
CA SER A 11 -65.54 -13.94 -55.79
C SER A 11 -65.89 -14.79 -54.53
N ASP A 12 -66.60 -14.35 -53.47
CA ASP A 12 -67.61 -13.26 -53.26
C ASP A 12 -67.45 -12.45 -51.93
N ASP A 13 -68.04 -11.23 -51.87
CA ASP A 13 -68.97 -10.58 -50.88
C ASP A 13 -68.98 -10.92 -49.36
N SER A 14 -69.43 -10.08 -48.39
CA SER A 14 -69.88 -8.65 -48.24
C SER A 14 -70.01 -8.34 -46.71
N ASP A 15 -70.65 -7.32 -46.09
CA ASP A 15 -71.43 -6.10 -46.44
C ASP A 15 -71.40 -5.08 -45.24
N GLY A 16 -71.76 -3.80 -45.48
CA GLY A 16 -72.26 -2.81 -44.48
C GLY A 16 -71.26 -2.17 -43.49
N GLY A 17 -71.50 -0.99 -42.89
CA GLY A 17 -72.60 -0.01 -43.04
C GLY A 17 -72.72 0.88 -41.78
N ASP A 18 -72.76 2.23 -41.93
CA ASP A 18 -72.62 3.19 -40.81
C ASP A 18 -73.71 3.15 -39.70
N GLY A 19 -73.31 3.49 -38.46
CA GLY A 19 -74.18 3.71 -37.30
C GLY A 19 -73.52 4.63 -36.25
N ALA A 20 -74.29 5.41 -35.49
CA ALA A 20 -73.79 6.63 -34.83
C ALA A 20 -74.06 6.77 -33.31
N ARG A 21 -73.11 7.45 -32.64
CA ARG A 21 -73.19 8.25 -31.38
C ARG A 21 -73.61 7.61 -30.05
N GLU A 22 -72.81 7.95 -29.03
CA GLU A 22 -73.18 8.23 -27.62
C GLU A 22 -73.76 7.06 -26.78
N ALA A 23 -73.29 6.77 -25.55
CA ALA A 23 -72.19 7.36 -24.77
C ALA A 23 -71.72 6.42 -23.62
N ASP A 24 -70.72 6.92 -22.87
CA ASP A 24 -70.42 6.64 -21.45
C ASP A 24 -69.40 5.53 -21.04
N ALA A 25 -68.73 5.85 -19.92
CA ALA A 25 -67.84 5.11 -19.02
C ALA A 25 -67.17 3.77 -19.42
N GLY A 26 -65.82 3.78 -19.42
CA GLY A 26 -65.03 2.62 -18.97
C GLY A 26 -63.85 2.20 -19.85
N SER A 27 -62.64 2.72 -19.60
CA SER A 27 -61.41 2.24 -20.26
C SER A 27 -60.22 2.15 -19.30
N THR A 28 -60.13 1.03 -18.57
CA THR A 28 -58.89 0.61 -17.91
C THR A 28 -57.84 0.19 -18.95
N ALA A 29 -56.87 1.07 -19.23
CA ALA A 29 -55.81 0.80 -20.19
C ALA A 29 -54.85 -0.29 -19.66
N GLN A 30 -55.06 -1.53 -20.10
CA GLN A 30 -54.13 -2.65 -19.86
C GLN A 30 -52.92 -2.52 -20.80
N LEU A 31 -51.71 -2.62 -20.25
CA LEU A 31 -50.46 -2.59 -21.03
C LEU A 31 -50.11 -4.00 -21.54
N PRO A 32 -50.11 -4.26 -22.86
CA PRO A 32 -49.72 -5.56 -23.40
C PRO A 32 -48.19 -5.70 -23.40
N VAL A 33 -47.69 -6.73 -22.72
CA VAL A 33 -46.27 -7.13 -22.75
C VAL A 33 -45.85 -7.47 -24.17
N ARG A 34 -44.80 -6.81 -24.70
CA ARG A 34 -44.06 -7.29 -25.88
C ARG A 34 -42.65 -7.71 -25.49
N LYS A 35 -42.33 -8.97 -25.79
CA LYS A 35 -41.01 -9.58 -25.59
C LYS A 35 -39.99 -8.89 -26.50
N VAL A 36 -38.85 -8.48 -25.96
CA VAL A 36 -37.65 -8.21 -26.76
C VAL A 36 -36.88 -9.52 -26.90
N THR A 37 -36.76 -10.02 -28.12
CA THR A 37 -35.96 -11.21 -28.44
C THR A 37 -34.47 -10.84 -28.45
N PHE A 38 -33.66 -11.57 -27.69
CA PHE A 38 -32.21 -11.59 -27.91
C PHE A 38 -31.94 -12.21 -29.29
N SER A 39 -31.16 -11.53 -30.12
CA SER A 39 -30.59 -12.11 -31.34
C SER A 39 -29.17 -12.56 -31.02
N GLU A 40 -28.92 -13.86 -31.12
CA GLU A 40 -27.57 -14.33 -31.41
C GLU A 40 -27.20 -13.93 -32.86
N SER A 41 -25.93 -13.63 -33.10
CA SER A 41 -25.36 -13.58 -34.45
C SER A 41 -23.88 -13.92 -34.35
N GLN A 42 -23.40 -14.81 -35.21
CA GLN A 42 -22.16 -15.55 -34.99
C GLN A 42 -20.90 -14.85 -35.50
N THR A 43 -19.78 -15.28 -34.92
CA THR A 43 -18.44 -15.21 -35.52
C THR A 43 -18.42 -15.73 -36.96
N ALA A 44 -17.84 -14.97 -37.88
CA ALA A 44 -16.62 -15.36 -38.61
C ALA A 44 -16.23 -14.34 -39.70
N TRP A 45 -14.91 -14.06 -39.80
CA TRP A 45 -14.05 -14.38 -40.96
C TRP A 45 -12.83 -13.46 -41.00
N ILE A 46 -11.65 -14.08 -41.16
CA ILE A 46 -10.36 -13.41 -41.35
C ILE A 46 -9.86 -13.82 -42.73
N GLU A 47 -9.64 -12.87 -43.63
CA GLU A 47 -9.03 -13.17 -44.92
C GLU A 47 -7.53 -13.40 -44.78
N ARG A 48 -7.02 -14.45 -45.44
CA ARG A 48 -5.59 -14.69 -45.63
C ARG A 48 -5.20 -14.31 -47.07
N PRO A 49 -4.09 -13.59 -47.31
CA PRO A 49 -3.54 -13.47 -48.65
C PRO A 49 -3.07 -14.83 -49.16
N LYS A 50 -3.29 -15.12 -50.45
CA LYS A 50 -2.83 -16.34 -51.12
C LYS A 50 -1.41 -16.18 -51.67
N GLN A 51 -0.64 -17.27 -51.64
CA GLN A 51 0.57 -17.42 -52.46
C GLN A 51 0.21 -17.61 -53.94
N PRO A 52 1.10 -17.21 -54.87
CA PRO A 52 1.13 -17.73 -56.23
C PRO A 52 2.22 -18.82 -56.38
N GLU A 53 1.90 -19.92 -57.07
CA GLU A 53 2.90 -20.90 -57.54
C GLU A 53 2.67 -21.23 -59.03
N GLU A 54 3.79 -21.43 -59.72
CA GLU A 54 4.04 -22.10 -61.01
C GLU A 54 3.14 -21.90 -62.25
N ARG A 55 3.78 -21.46 -63.33
CA ARG A 55 3.59 -22.00 -64.69
C ARG A 55 4.92 -22.02 -65.46
N GLU A 56 5.25 -23.16 -66.06
CA GLU A 56 6.40 -23.30 -66.96
C GLU A 56 6.09 -22.83 -68.40
N ALA A 57 7.10 -22.26 -69.08
CA ALA A 57 7.34 -22.44 -70.52
C ALA A 57 8.75 -21.93 -70.93
N ARG A 58 9.48 -22.75 -71.69
CA ARG A 58 10.66 -22.41 -72.53
C ARG A 58 10.24 -22.58 -74.02
N PRO A 59 11.02 -22.26 -75.10
CA PRO A 59 12.49 -22.08 -75.16
C PRO A 59 13.08 -21.03 -76.16
N ALA A 60 14.40 -20.77 -76.01
CA ALA A 60 15.41 -20.47 -77.06
C ALA A 60 16.73 -20.05 -76.36
N SER A 61 17.70 -20.93 -76.10
CA SER A 61 18.72 -21.47 -77.02
C SER A 61 19.72 -20.43 -77.55
N LEU A 62 20.91 -20.36 -76.92
CA LEU A 62 22.23 -20.43 -77.60
C LEU A 62 23.40 -20.51 -76.58
N PHE A 63 24.43 -21.30 -76.92
CA PHE A 63 25.75 -21.47 -76.29
C PHE A 63 25.93 -22.14 -74.90
N GLN A 64 26.99 -22.96 -74.85
CA GLN A 64 27.65 -23.74 -73.79
C GLN A 64 29.02 -24.22 -74.35
N PRO A 65 29.97 -24.81 -73.57
CA PRO A 65 30.18 -24.80 -72.12
C PRO A 65 31.61 -24.36 -71.71
N ALA A 66 31.91 -24.29 -70.40
CA ALA A 66 33.28 -24.32 -69.84
C ALA A 66 33.26 -24.73 -68.35
N SER A 67 34.38 -25.25 -67.80
CA SER A 67 34.44 -25.78 -66.42
C SER A 67 35.83 -25.65 -65.76
N GLU A 68 35.85 -25.13 -64.52
CA GLU A 68 36.97 -25.16 -63.54
C GLU A 68 38.33 -24.50 -63.97
N PRO A 69 39.29 -24.15 -63.06
CA PRO A 69 39.96 -25.08 -62.11
C PRO A 69 40.27 -24.51 -60.70
N GLN A 70 41.05 -25.26 -59.91
CA GLN A 70 41.36 -25.00 -58.49
C GLN A 70 42.86 -24.69 -58.19
N ARG A 71 43.09 -23.99 -57.06
CA ARG A 71 44.36 -23.87 -56.29
C ARG A 71 45.59 -23.25 -56.99
N PRO A 72 46.55 -22.77 -56.18
CA PRO A 72 47.85 -23.45 -56.13
C PRO A 72 48.32 -23.76 -54.69
N ASP A 73 49.44 -24.48 -54.58
CA ASP A 73 50.17 -24.82 -53.35
C ASP A 73 51.69 -24.70 -53.61
N ARG A 74 52.49 -24.45 -52.56
CA ARG A 74 53.93 -24.76 -52.52
C ARG A 74 54.56 -24.56 -51.13
N SER A 75 55.45 -25.50 -50.78
CA SER A 75 56.40 -25.41 -49.66
C SER A 75 57.85 -25.52 -50.18
N ALA A 76 58.78 -24.76 -49.60
CA ALA A 76 60.24 -24.97 -49.69
C ALA A 76 60.99 -24.03 -48.72
N GLY A 77 62.10 -24.50 -48.14
CA GLY A 77 62.81 -23.81 -47.06
C GLY A 77 63.80 -22.69 -47.42
N SER A 78 64.19 -21.97 -46.35
CA SER A 78 65.49 -21.34 -46.06
C SER A 78 66.20 -20.44 -47.10
N LEU A 79 66.54 -19.20 -46.69
CA LEU A 79 67.93 -18.69 -46.57
C LEU A 79 67.97 -17.20 -46.10
N PHE A 80 68.73 -16.94 -45.02
CA PHE A 80 69.40 -15.70 -44.54
C PHE A 80 68.94 -14.25 -44.89
N THR A 81 68.67 -13.47 -43.82
CA THR A 81 69.09 -12.07 -43.44
C THR A 81 69.63 -11.07 -44.50
N PRO A 82 69.44 -9.73 -44.36
CA PRO A 82 69.24 -8.91 -43.13
C PRO A 82 68.00 -7.95 -43.22
N GLY A 83 67.68 -6.98 -42.35
CA GLY A 83 68.17 -6.52 -41.02
C GLY A 83 67.93 -5.00 -40.79
N HIS A 84 67.54 -4.56 -39.57
CA HIS A 84 67.37 -3.16 -39.08
C HIS A 84 66.42 -2.23 -39.89
N GLN A 85 65.30 -1.71 -39.38
CA GLN A 85 65.16 -0.86 -38.17
C GLN A 85 63.71 -0.90 -37.57
N PRO A 86 63.45 -0.29 -36.38
CA PRO A 86 62.23 -0.53 -35.60
C PRO A 86 61.14 0.57 -35.68
N GLU A 87 59.89 0.19 -35.39
CA GLU A 87 58.77 1.08 -35.05
C GLU A 87 58.74 1.45 -33.54
N PRO A 88 58.03 2.54 -33.15
CA PRO A 88 58.09 3.08 -31.79
C PRO A 88 57.33 2.25 -30.74
N ALA A 89 57.98 1.97 -29.61
CA ALA A 89 57.38 1.23 -28.50
C ALA A 89 56.47 2.10 -27.62
N SER A 90 55.31 1.56 -27.23
CA SER A 90 54.49 2.11 -26.15
C SER A 90 55.00 1.67 -24.77
N ALA A 91 54.97 2.58 -23.79
CA ALA A 91 55.50 2.32 -22.45
C ALA A 91 54.52 1.51 -21.57
N PRO A 92 55.01 0.63 -20.67
CA PRO A 92 54.17 -0.16 -19.78
C PRO A 92 53.66 0.63 -18.56
N VAL A 93 52.50 0.25 -18.05
CA VAL A 93 51.87 0.82 -16.83
C VAL A 93 52.49 0.19 -15.57
N PRO A 94 52.82 0.97 -14.53
CA PRO A 94 53.38 0.43 -13.28
C PRO A 94 52.31 -0.25 -12.38
N PRO A 95 52.71 -1.23 -11.55
CA PRO A 95 51.81 -1.90 -10.60
C PRO A 95 51.45 -1.03 -9.37
N PRO A 96 50.34 -1.34 -8.67
CA PRO A 96 49.94 -0.63 -7.46
C PRO A 96 50.86 -0.93 -6.25
N PRO A 97 50.94 -0.01 -5.26
CA PRO A 97 51.79 -0.17 -4.09
C PRO A 97 51.26 -1.21 -3.07
N PRO A 98 52.14 -1.81 -2.25
CA PRO A 98 51.76 -2.76 -1.20
C PRO A 98 51.10 -2.08 0.02
N PRO A 99 50.32 -2.83 0.83
CA PRO A 99 49.73 -2.31 2.06
C PRO A 99 50.80 -2.03 3.15
N PRO A 100 50.57 -1.05 4.04
CA PRO A 100 51.53 -0.68 5.09
C PRO A 100 51.63 -1.73 6.19
N GLN A 101 52.84 -1.97 6.70
CA GLN A 101 53.08 -2.78 7.90
C GLN A 101 53.00 -1.92 9.18
N PRO A 102 52.56 -2.48 10.33
CA PRO A 102 52.47 -1.75 11.58
C PRO A 102 53.85 -1.50 12.22
N GLN A 103 54.02 -0.36 12.87
CA GLN A 103 55.19 -0.04 13.70
C GLN A 103 54.81 0.16 15.19
N PRO A 104 55.73 -0.11 16.14
CA PRO A 104 55.44 -0.10 17.57
C PRO A 104 55.39 1.33 18.17
N PRO A 105 54.75 1.51 19.34
CA PRO A 105 54.54 2.82 19.95
C PRO A 105 55.77 3.35 20.71
N ARG A 106 55.97 4.68 20.70
CA ARG A 106 56.81 5.43 21.66
C ARG A 106 56.27 6.85 21.91
N ASP A 107 55.76 7.04 23.12
CA ASP A 107 56.01 8.11 24.10
C ASP A 107 56.15 9.61 23.72
N GLN A 108 55.77 10.44 24.69
CA GLN A 108 55.69 11.91 24.65
C GLN A 108 57.05 12.62 24.65
N GLN A 109 57.14 13.80 24.02
CA GLN A 109 57.67 15.01 24.70
C GLN A 109 57.35 16.36 24.02
N ASP A 110 56.99 17.30 24.90
CA ASP A 110 56.96 18.79 24.97
C ASP A 110 57.55 19.71 23.85
N PHE A 111 57.44 21.03 24.12
CA PHE A 111 57.87 22.25 23.39
C PHE A 111 56.96 22.71 22.21
N GLY A 112 56.68 24.02 22.03
CA GLY A 112 56.87 25.15 22.94
C GLY A 112 56.87 26.57 22.31
N LYS A 113 55.89 27.42 22.71
CA LYS A 113 55.94 28.91 22.83
C LYS A 113 56.23 29.85 21.62
N LYS A 114 55.49 31.00 21.61
CA LYS A 114 55.84 32.35 21.07
C LYS A 114 55.90 32.51 19.53
N ASP A 115 55.75 33.67 18.88
CA ASP A 115 55.37 35.09 19.14
C ASP A 115 55.14 35.76 17.74
N TRP A 116 54.61 36.98 17.49
CA TRP A 116 53.66 37.93 18.13
C TRP A 116 53.40 39.09 17.09
N PHE A 117 52.56 40.10 17.40
CA PHE A 117 52.31 41.37 16.65
C PHE A 117 51.49 41.34 15.33
N ALA A 118 50.90 42.44 14.83
CA ALA A 118 50.07 43.53 15.42
C ALA A 118 49.71 44.58 14.34
N SER A 119 48.53 45.23 14.43
CA SER A 119 48.33 46.69 14.16
C SER A 119 46.87 47.15 14.33
N ALA A 120 46.68 48.23 15.09
CA ALA A 120 45.50 49.13 15.10
C ALA A 120 46.03 50.55 15.39
N PRO A 121 45.34 51.64 14.98
CA PRO A 121 44.59 52.47 15.97
C PRO A 121 43.46 53.33 15.30
N PRO A 122 42.88 54.41 15.91
CA PRO A 122 42.52 54.66 17.33
C PRO A 122 41.04 55.12 17.58
N LEU A 123 40.48 54.66 18.70
CA LEU A 123 39.75 55.38 19.78
C LEU A 123 38.77 56.58 19.54
N GLY A 124 37.67 56.59 20.32
CA GLY A 124 36.76 57.72 20.51
C GLY A 124 35.85 57.67 21.76
N GLN A 125 36.39 57.95 22.96
CA GLN A 125 35.70 58.29 24.23
C GLN A 125 35.07 57.17 25.12
N GLN A 126 34.77 57.55 26.38
CA GLN A 126 34.58 56.77 27.63
C GLN A 126 33.94 57.73 28.70
N PRO A 127 33.73 57.43 30.02
CA PRO A 127 33.68 56.20 30.86
C PRO A 127 32.37 56.21 31.76
N PRO A 128 32.29 55.76 33.06
CA PRO A 128 33.05 54.81 33.90
C PRO A 128 32.23 53.76 34.75
N ALA A 129 32.93 52.73 35.27
CA ALA A 129 32.80 51.97 36.55
C ALA A 129 31.40 51.53 37.13
N ALA A 130 31.08 50.25 37.44
CA ALA A 130 31.68 49.23 38.36
C ALA A 130 31.20 49.36 39.85
N PRO A 131 31.32 48.36 40.78
CA PRO A 131 32.05 47.06 40.74
C PRO A 131 31.31 45.83 41.36
N GLY A 132 31.99 44.66 41.47
CA GLY A 132 31.73 43.67 42.54
C GLY A 132 31.79 42.16 42.17
N GLU A 133 32.85 41.45 42.59
CA GLU A 133 33.01 39.99 42.46
C GLU A 133 32.90 39.25 43.82
N ARG A 134 32.61 37.93 43.81
CA ARG A 134 33.40 36.88 44.54
C ARG A 134 32.88 35.43 44.37
N ALA A 135 33.83 34.50 44.46
CA ALA A 135 33.72 33.05 44.71
C ALA A 135 35.00 32.63 45.51
N PRO A 136 35.40 31.35 45.71
CA PRO A 136 34.73 30.04 45.56
C PRO A 136 34.89 29.11 46.80
N SER A 137 34.43 27.84 46.73
CA SER A 137 34.79 26.73 47.66
C SER A 137 34.74 25.35 46.96
N GLN A 138 35.44 24.33 47.49
CA GLN A 138 35.56 22.95 46.93
C GLN A 138 35.01 21.83 47.87
N PRO A 139 34.85 20.56 47.40
CA PRO A 139 34.02 19.53 48.05
C PRO A 139 34.78 18.38 48.75
N GLN A 140 34.07 17.64 49.64
CA GLN A 140 34.34 16.23 50.05
C GLN A 140 32.98 15.49 50.33
N PRO A 141 32.90 14.28 50.95
CA PRO A 141 32.51 13.05 50.26
C PRO A 141 31.17 12.40 50.75
N PRO A 142 30.62 11.40 50.03
CA PRO A 142 29.40 10.70 50.44
C PRO A 142 29.61 9.69 51.58
N ARG A 143 28.51 9.31 52.24
CA ARG A 143 28.40 8.16 53.17
C ARG A 143 27.21 7.27 52.77
N GLU A 144 27.28 6.01 53.18
CA GLU A 144 26.32 4.95 52.86
C GLU A 144 24.96 5.10 53.55
N PHE A 145 23.93 4.40 53.02
CA PHE A 145 23.00 3.58 53.83
C PHE A 145 22.37 2.47 52.97
N GLU A 146 21.73 1.49 53.62
CA GLU A 146 21.58 0.12 53.14
C GLU A 146 20.25 -0.21 52.42
N GLN A 147 20.20 -1.38 51.77
CA GLN A 147 18.96 -2.01 51.29
C GLN A 147 18.23 -2.74 52.43
N PRO A 148 16.94 -3.11 52.25
CA PRO A 148 16.69 -4.55 52.19
C PRO A 148 15.67 -5.04 51.14
N GLN A 149 15.69 -6.36 50.96
CA GLN A 149 15.07 -7.18 49.91
C GLN A 149 13.52 -7.22 49.90
N VAL A 150 12.95 -7.67 48.77
CA VAL A 150 11.52 -8.02 48.61
C VAL A 150 11.36 -9.52 48.34
N ARG A 151 10.39 -10.18 49.00
CA ARG A 151 9.81 -11.47 48.58
C ARG A 151 8.27 -11.49 48.76
N PRO A 152 7.53 -12.35 48.02
CA PRO A 152 6.15 -12.05 47.62
C PRO A 152 5.06 -12.76 48.43
N ARG A 153 3.80 -12.35 48.23
CA ARG A 153 2.59 -13.13 48.58
C ARG A 153 1.50 -13.11 47.49
N ARG A 154 0.88 -14.28 47.33
CA ARG A 154 -0.44 -14.61 46.75
C ARG A 154 -0.99 -15.74 47.64
N PRO A 155 -2.27 -16.16 47.51
CA PRO A 155 -3.49 -15.39 47.29
C PRO A 155 -4.54 -15.71 48.39
N ALA A 156 -5.73 -15.11 48.34
CA ALA A 156 -6.90 -15.61 49.07
C ALA A 156 -8.20 -15.24 48.32
N SER A 157 -9.26 -16.02 48.55
CA SER A 157 -10.58 -15.94 47.91
C SER A 157 -11.67 -16.14 48.94
N LEU A 158 -12.87 -15.55 48.76
CA LEU A 158 -14.18 -16.23 48.86
C LEU A 158 -15.39 -15.25 48.79
N ASN A 159 -16.54 -15.84 48.44
CA ASN A 159 -17.93 -15.32 48.44
C ASN A 159 -18.62 -15.58 49.81
N PRO A 160 -19.92 -15.27 50.05
CA PRO A 160 -20.83 -14.25 49.49
C PRO A 160 -21.68 -13.48 50.57
N ASP A 161 -22.65 -12.69 50.08
CA ASP A 161 -24.08 -12.66 50.49
C ASP A 161 -24.70 -11.60 51.44
N LEU A 162 -25.94 -11.24 51.07
CA LEU A 162 -27.08 -10.59 51.77
C LEU A 162 -26.94 -9.24 52.52
N GLY A 163 -27.88 -8.32 52.20
CA GLY A 163 -28.19 -7.09 52.95
C GLY A 163 -28.99 -6.09 52.11
N ASP A 164 -30.25 -5.82 52.48
CA ASP A 164 -31.23 -5.00 51.71
C ASP A 164 -31.69 -3.77 52.52
N ASP A 165 -31.80 -2.59 51.89
CA ASP A 165 -32.84 -1.59 52.20
C ASP A 165 -33.03 -0.53 51.08
N SER A 166 -34.24 0.02 51.08
CA SER A 166 -34.95 0.99 50.24
C SER A 166 -34.22 2.20 49.60
N GLY A 167 -34.63 2.54 48.36
CA GLY A 167 -34.36 3.85 47.73
C GLY A 167 -34.76 3.99 46.25
N HIS A 168 -35.78 4.80 45.95
CA HIS A 168 -36.18 5.22 44.58
C HIS A 168 -36.74 6.65 44.60
N PRO A 169 -36.77 7.40 43.46
CA PRO A 169 -36.37 7.00 42.10
C PRO A 169 -35.16 7.76 41.53
N GLY A 170 -34.44 7.14 40.59
CA GLY A 170 -33.35 7.77 39.82
C GLY A 170 -33.10 7.02 38.52
N ASP A 171 -33.29 7.68 37.39
CA ASP A 171 -33.60 7.05 36.09
C ASP A 171 -32.50 6.10 35.55
N ARG A 172 -32.87 4.85 35.29
CA ARG A 172 -32.18 3.90 34.39
C ARG A 172 -33.24 3.16 33.58
N GLY A 173 -33.31 3.44 32.28
CA GLY A 173 -34.39 2.96 31.41
C GLY A 173 -33.96 2.52 30.01
N GLY A 174 -32.94 1.66 29.90
CA GLY A 174 -32.55 1.08 28.60
C GLY A 174 -33.59 0.07 28.09
N ARG A 175 -34.12 0.31 26.88
CA ARG A 175 -34.88 -0.63 26.04
C ARG A 175 -34.46 -0.41 24.58
N GLN A 176 -34.26 -1.40 23.71
CA GLN A 176 -35.09 -2.57 23.40
C GLN A 176 -36.52 -2.23 22.96
N GLY A 177 -36.65 -1.63 21.77
CA GLY A 177 -37.65 -2.07 20.78
C GLY A 177 -36.89 -2.85 19.70
N ALA A 178 -37.32 -4.04 19.25
CA ALA A 178 -38.65 -4.40 18.74
C ALA A 178 -38.98 -3.63 17.45
N TYR A 179 -38.40 -4.07 16.33
CA TYR A 179 -38.92 -3.76 15.00
C TYR A 179 -40.21 -4.57 14.78
N PRO A 180 -41.24 -4.00 14.12
CA PRO A 180 -42.48 -4.72 13.84
C PRO A 180 -42.25 -5.81 12.79
N GLU A 181 -42.96 -6.92 12.95
CA GLU A 181 -43.07 -7.97 11.94
C GLU A 181 -43.66 -7.38 10.66
N ARG A 182 -43.08 -7.73 9.50
CA ARG A 182 -43.76 -7.63 8.21
C ARG A 182 -44.27 -9.02 7.86
N GLU A 183 -45.59 -9.16 7.77
CA GLU A 183 -46.20 -10.34 7.16
C GLU A 183 -45.67 -10.52 5.74
N THR A 184 -45.04 -11.66 5.48
CA THR A 184 -44.68 -12.07 4.12
C THR A 184 -45.95 -12.57 3.43
N GLN A 185 -46.61 -11.72 2.67
CA GLN A 185 -47.56 -12.20 1.67
C GLN A 185 -46.77 -12.97 0.60
N GLU A 186 -47.00 -14.28 0.56
CA GLU A 186 -46.48 -15.14 -0.50
C GLU A 186 -47.13 -14.76 -1.83
N LEU A 187 -46.30 -14.39 -2.82
CA LEU A 187 -46.71 -14.34 -4.22
C LEU A 187 -46.19 -15.61 -4.91
N PRO A 188 -46.98 -16.27 -5.79
CA PRO A 188 -46.63 -17.58 -6.32
C PRO A 188 -45.33 -17.55 -7.14
N VAL A 189 -44.52 -18.60 -7.00
CA VAL A 189 -43.36 -18.84 -7.86
C VAL A 189 -43.85 -19.29 -9.22
N GLU A 190 -43.96 -18.35 -10.17
CA GLU A 190 -44.34 -18.65 -11.54
C GLU A 190 -43.25 -19.49 -12.22
N SER A 191 -43.61 -20.71 -12.63
CA SER A 191 -42.65 -21.74 -13.03
C SER A 191 -42.29 -21.63 -14.51
N TRP A 192 -41.19 -20.94 -14.80
CA TRP A 192 -40.60 -20.94 -16.13
C TRP A 192 -40.20 -22.38 -16.55
N PRO A 193 -40.65 -22.85 -17.72
CA PRO A 193 -40.53 -24.26 -18.09
C PRO A 193 -39.07 -24.65 -18.36
N ARG A 194 -38.66 -25.82 -17.84
CA ARG A 194 -37.39 -26.45 -18.21
C ARG A 194 -37.41 -26.76 -19.71
N GLN A 195 -36.37 -26.34 -20.44
CA GLN A 195 -36.10 -26.97 -21.73
C GLN A 195 -35.69 -28.44 -21.51
N PRO A 196 -36.11 -29.37 -22.38
CA PRO A 196 -35.83 -30.79 -22.20
C PRO A 196 -34.35 -31.11 -22.40
N HIS A 197 -33.84 -32.05 -21.60
CA HIS A 197 -32.49 -32.58 -21.77
C HIS A 197 -32.34 -33.25 -23.14
N GLN A 198 -31.35 -32.84 -23.94
CA GLN A 198 -30.81 -33.74 -24.95
C GLN A 198 -29.99 -34.83 -24.24
N GLN A 199 -30.27 -36.09 -24.55
CA GLN A 199 -29.50 -37.23 -24.06
C GLN A 199 -28.14 -37.30 -24.77
N PRO A 200 -27.06 -37.74 -24.09
CA PRO A 200 -25.77 -37.93 -24.74
C PRO A 200 -25.82 -39.11 -25.73
N GLN A 201 -25.31 -38.89 -26.95
CA GLN A 201 -24.96 -39.99 -27.86
C GLN A 201 -23.53 -40.52 -27.58
N PRO A 202 -23.25 -41.80 -27.93
CA PRO A 202 -22.12 -42.53 -27.36
C PRO A 202 -20.77 -42.30 -28.07
N ASP A 203 -19.74 -42.86 -27.44
CA ASP A 203 -18.30 -42.77 -27.71
C ASP A 203 -17.83 -42.71 -29.17
N GLN A 204 -16.84 -41.84 -29.41
CA GLN A 204 -15.72 -42.16 -30.30
C GLN A 204 -14.37 -41.77 -29.64
N PRO A 205 -13.30 -42.57 -29.84
CA PRO A 205 -12.05 -42.43 -29.09
C PRO A 205 -11.19 -41.24 -29.58
N ARG A 206 -10.45 -40.63 -28.64
CA ARG A 206 -9.38 -39.67 -28.95
C ARG A 206 -8.03 -40.41 -29.06
N PRO A 207 -7.10 -39.95 -29.92
CA PRO A 207 -5.89 -40.70 -30.24
C PRO A 207 -4.92 -40.80 -29.05
N VAL A 208 -4.33 -41.99 -28.88
CA VAL A 208 -3.26 -42.26 -27.91
C VAL A 208 -1.93 -41.81 -28.50
N TRP A 209 -1.26 -40.85 -27.86
CA TRP A 209 0.15 -40.58 -28.14
C TRP A 209 1.01 -41.69 -27.53
N GLN A 210 1.48 -42.60 -28.40
CA GLN A 210 2.43 -43.63 -28.01
C GLN A 210 3.81 -43.03 -27.76
N ARG A 211 4.46 -43.47 -26.68
CA ARG A 211 5.87 -43.20 -26.40
C ARG A 211 6.72 -44.23 -27.18
N PRO A 212 7.73 -43.83 -27.95
CA PRO A 212 8.66 -44.79 -28.55
C PRO A 212 9.37 -45.63 -27.49
N GLU A 213 9.53 -46.93 -27.76
CA GLU A 213 10.38 -47.82 -26.98
C GLU A 213 11.80 -47.83 -27.57
N GLU A 214 12.82 -47.59 -26.76
CA GLU A 214 14.21 -47.76 -27.18
C GLU A 214 14.67 -49.18 -26.84
N THR A 215 15.10 -49.92 -27.88
CA THR A 215 15.68 -51.27 -27.74
C THR A 215 17.20 -51.17 -27.56
N PRO A 216 17.84 -51.92 -26.65
CA PRO A 216 19.16 -51.55 -26.14
C PRO A 216 20.35 -52.07 -26.95
N GLY A 217 21.34 -51.20 -27.13
CA GLY A 217 22.76 -51.57 -27.01
C GLY A 217 23.64 -51.48 -28.26
N GLN A 218 24.62 -50.57 -28.20
CA GLN A 218 26.05 -50.91 -28.33
C GLN A 218 26.91 -49.83 -27.65
N ARG A 219 28.16 -50.15 -27.30
CA ARG A 219 29.15 -49.26 -26.67
C ARG A 219 30.38 -49.13 -27.56
N GLU A 220 31.10 -48.01 -27.44
CA GLU A 220 32.58 -47.83 -27.45
C GLU A 220 32.93 -46.37 -27.86
N GLU A 221 33.94 -45.67 -27.33
CA GLU A 221 34.60 -45.73 -26.02
C GLU A 221 35.46 -44.45 -25.76
N PHE A 222 35.51 -43.97 -24.49
CA PHE A 222 36.52 -43.05 -23.88
C PHE A 222 36.89 -41.68 -24.53
N PRO A 223 37.62 -40.77 -23.83
CA PRO A 223 38.06 -40.77 -22.42
C PRO A 223 37.57 -39.59 -21.55
N GLU A 224 37.39 -39.85 -20.25
CA GLU A 224 37.31 -38.83 -19.20
C GLU A 224 38.72 -38.34 -18.77
N ARG A 225 38.80 -37.27 -17.98
CA ARG A 225 40.02 -36.86 -17.25
C ARG A 225 39.79 -36.88 -15.74
N GLU A 226 40.83 -37.30 -15.03
CA GLU A 226 40.80 -37.58 -13.59
C GLU A 226 40.63 -36.31 -12.72
N THR A 227 39.85 -36.43 -11.65
CA THR A 227 39.89 -35.51 -10.51
C THR A 227 40.46 -36.27 -9.31
N GLN A 228 41.71 -35.98 -8.92
CA GLN A 228 42.39 -36.73 -7.86
C GLN A 228 41.77 -36.46 -6.47
N GLN A 229 41.50 -37.54 -5.73
CA GLN A 229 41.03 -37.48 -4.35
C GLN A 229 42.21 -37.49 -3.37
N LEU A 230 42.17 -36.66 -2.33
CA LEU A 230 43.11 -36.71 -1.20
C LEU A 230 42.46 -37.41 0.01
N PRO A 231 43.22 -38.22 0.77
CA PRO A 231 42.63 -39.13 1.76
C PRO A 231 42.24 -38.45 3.08
N VAL A 232 41.04 -38.76 3.57
CA VAL A 232 40.57 -38.36 4.90
C VAL A 232 41.23 -39.26 5.96
N ARG A 233 41.85 -38.65 6.98
CA ARG A 233 42.33 -39.33 8.20
C ARG A 233 41.27 -39.32 9.30
N PRO A 234 41.10 -40.39 10.10
CA PRO A 234 40.23 -40.38 11.27
C PRO A 234 40.84 -39.58 12.44
N PRO A 235 40.03 -38.94 13.29
CA PRO A 235 40.50 -38.22 14.46
C PRO A 235 40.91 -39.17 15.60
N GLN A 236 41.94 -38.79 16.37
CA GLN A 236 42.31 -39.42 17.65
C GLN A 236 42.13 -38.43 18.82
N PRO A 237 41.80 -38.91 20.03
CA PRO A 237 41.50 -38.05 21.18
C PRO A 237 42.72 -37.71 22.05
N ARG A 238 42.72 -36.50 22.63
CA ARG A 238 43.40 -36.08 23.87
C ARG A 238 42.46 -35.05 24.54
N GLN A 239 42.14 -35.07 25.84
CA GLN A 239 42.98 -35.12 27.05
C GLN A 239 43.78 -33.82 27.30
N ASP A 240 43.61 -33.30 28.51
CA ASP A 240 44.08 -32.00 29.00
C ASP A 240 45.59 -31.94 29.26
N GLU A 241 46.18 -30.74 29.29
CA GLU A 241 46.72 -30.19 30.55
C GLU A 241 47.03 -28.67 30.53
N ARG A 242 46.47 -27.97 31.52
CA ARG A 242 46.98 -26.82 32.32
C ARG A 242 47.79 -25.66 31.68
N ARG A 243 47.18 -24.47 31.77
CA ARG A 243 47.72 -23.17 32.26
C ARG A 243 48.97 -22.53 31.63
N ALA A 244 48.76 -21.29 31.18
CA ALA A 244 49.43 -20.12 31.76
C ALA A 244 48.37 -19.05 32.07
N ASP A 245 48.38 -18.43 33.25
CA ASP A 245 47.35 -17.46 33.65
C ASP A 245 47.67 -16.05 33.09
N GLY A 246 46.80 -15.53 32.22
CA GLY A 246 46.82 -14.13 31.78
C GLY A 246 45.93 -13.24 32.66
N PRO A 247 46.19 -11.92 32.77
CA PRO A 247 45.39 -11.03 33.60
C PRO A 247 43.95 -10.91 33.03
N PRO A 248 42.92 -10.78 33.90
CA PRO A 248 41.55 -10.61 33.45
C PRO A 248 41.37 -9.27 32.71
N PRO A 249 40.46 -9.20 31.70
CA PRO A 249 40.16 -7.95 31.02
C PRO A 249 39.59 -6.93 32.00
N GLN A 250 40.13 -5.70 31.97
CA GLN A 250 39.62 -4.61 32.78
C GLN A 250 38.19 -4.26 32.35
N GLN A 251 37.25 -4.27 33.29
CA GLN A 251 35.91 -3.75 33.05
C GLN A 251 35.99 -2.23 32.91
N LEU A 252 35.64 -1.72 31.72
CA LEU A 252 35.41 -0.29 31.54
C LEU A 252 34.22 0.14 32.41
N PRO A 253 34.30 1.26 33.14
CA PRO A 253 33.18 1.76 33.92
C PRO A 253 32.01 2.15 32.99
N PRO A 254 30.76 2.02 33.44
CA PRO A 254 29.59 2.37 32.63
C PRO A 254 29.61 3.86 32.27
N VAL A 255 29.44 4.17 31.00
CA VAL A 255 29.23 5.55 30.52
C VAL A 255 27.91 6.05 31.11
N PRO A 256 27.87 7.20 31.82
CA PRO A 256 26.63 7.74 32.34
C PRO A 256 25.70 8.15 31.18
N PRO A 257 24.38 7.91 31.27
CA PRO A 257 23.45 8.32 30.23
C PRO A 257 23.42 9.85 30.13
N ALA A 258 23.27 10.35 28.90
CA ALA A 258 22.96 11.76 28.68
C ALA A 258 21.64 12.14 29.39
N PRO A 259 21.50 13.37 29.91
CA PRO A 259 20.30 13.78 30.63
C PRO A 259 19.10 13.87 29.68
N HIS A 260 18.31 12.80 29.63
CA HIS A 260 17.02 12.79 28.94
C HIS A 260 16.06 13.79 29.62
N ALA A 261 15.43 14.65 28.82
CA ALA A 261 14.40 15.55 29.31
C ALA A 261 13.22 14.75 29.88
N LEU A 262 12.75 15.13 31.08
CA LEU A 262 11.61 14.50 31.72
C LEU A 262 10.31 14.77 30.92
N PRO A 263 9.38 13.80 30.84
CA PRO A 263 8.06 14.04 30.25
C PRO A 263 7.28 15.02 31.13
N VAL A 264 7.10 16.25 30.64
CA VAL A 264 6.33 17.29 31.35
C VAL A 264 4.84 16.93 31.30
N ARG A 265 4.23 16.76 32.48
CA ARG A 265 2.77 16.69 32.66
C ARG A 265 2.18 18.05 32.33
N ILE A 266 1.49 18.14 31.18
CA ILE A 266 0.72 19.33 30.82
C ILE A 266 -0.61 19.28 31.56
N GLU A 267 -0.84 20.25 32.45
CA GLU A 267 -2.17 20.58 32.94
C GLU A 267 -2.70 21.83 32.20
N PRO A 268 -4.02 21.96 31.97
CA PRO A 268 -4.57 23.03 31.16
C PRO A 268 -4.52 24.37 31.90
N SER A 269 -3.54 25.22 31.56
CA SER A 269 -3.46 26.62 31.98
C SER A 269 -3.90 27.55 30.84
N GLY A 270 -4.62 28.63 31.17
CA GLY A 270 -5.35 29.44 30.19
C GLY A 270 -4.63 30.69 29.68
N GLU A 271 -5.38 31.42 28.84
CA GLU A 271 -5.27 32.85 28.50
C GLU A 271 -3.92 33.41 27.99
N LEU A 272 -3.87 33.61 26.66
CA LEU A 272 -2.95 34.55 26.03
C LEU A 272 -3.23 35.99 26.47
N ARG A 273 -2.17 36.78 26.71
CA ARG A 273 -2.21 38.24 26.67
C ARG A 273 -1.14 38.79 25.69
N PRO A 274 -1.46 39.86 24.94
CA PRO A 274 -0.54 40.46 23.96
C PRO A 274 0.45 41.46 24.61
N ALA A 275 1.28 42.09 23.75
CA ALA A 275 2.52 42.80 24.09
C ALA A 275 2.37 44.26 24.61
N GLU A 276 3.49 44.97 24.63
CA GLU A 276 3.84 46.09 25.52
C GLU A 276 3.32 47.49 25.12
N ALA A 277 3.32 48.38 26.14
CA ALA A 277 3.62 49.83 26.08
C ALA A 277 2.62 50.80 25.37
N THR A 278 2.35 52.02 25.86
CA THR A 278 2.75 52.71 27.13
C THR A 278 1.78 53.88 27.46
N THR A 279 1.99 54.51 28.62
CA THR A 279 1.50 55.83 29.09
C THR A 279 0.15 55.91 29.84
N GLY A 280 0.20 56.41 31.08
CA GLY A 280 -0.74 57.45 31.54
C GLY A 280 -1.77 57.13 32.66
N ALA A 281 -1.38 57.35 33.92
CA ALA A 281 -2.23 57.70 35.08
C ALA A 281 -3.17 56.64 35.72
N GLU A 282 -3.36 56.81 37.03
CA GLU A 282 -4.17 56.06 38.01
C GLU A 282 -4.80 57.13 38.95
N PRO A 283 -6.10 57.12 39.33
CA PRO A 283 -6.64 56.25 40.43
C PRO A 283 -8.17 55.94 40.32
N PRO A 284 -8.88 55.50 41.39
CA PRO A 284 -8.72 54.28 42.20
C PRO A 284 -9.99 53.37 42.18
N ALA A 285 -10.03 52.31 43.01
CA ALA A 285 -11.00 51.21 42.96
C ALA A 285 -12.35 51.38 43.73
N PRO A 286 -13.40 50.59 43.40
CA PRO A 286 -14.64 50.45 44.18
C PRO A 286 -14.63 49.27 45.20
N PRO A 287 -15.46 49.30 46.26
CA PRO A 287 -15.47 48.30 47.36
C PRO A 287 -16.51 47.15 47.19
N PRO A 288 -16.45 46.09 48.04
CA PRO A 288 -17.34 44.91 47.98
C PRO A 288 -18.70 45.06 48.71
N ALA A 289 -19.49 43.97 48.69
CA ALA A 289 -20.93 43.92 48.99
C ALA A 289 -21.35 43.78 50.48
N ALA A 290 -22.66 43.80 50.73
CA ALA A 290 -23.31 43.62 52.03
C ALA A 290 -24.60 42.76 51.93
N GLU A 291 -25.06 42.20 53.06
CA GLU A 291 -26.24 41.32 53.15
C GLU A 291 -27.54 42.07 53.61
N PRO A 292 -28.58 41.49 54.28
CA PRO A 292 -29.95 41.61 53.74
C PRO A 292 -30.93 42.44 54.59
N GLY A 293 -32.12 42.71 54.03
CA GLY A 293 -33.24 43.40 54.68
C GLY A 293 -34.57 42.61 54.64
N PRO A 294 -35.57 42.96 55.47
CA PRO A 294 -36.64 42.04 55.89
C PRO A 294 -37.92 41.99 55.02
N ASP A 295 -38.81 41.07 55.38
CA ASP A 295 -40.04 40.66 54.68
C ASP A 295 -41.03 41.75 54.26
N VAL A 296 -41.68 41.51 53.11
CA VAL A 296 -42.88 42.22 52.64
C VAL A 296 -43.92 41.20 52.13
N PRO A 297 -45.19 41.24 52.56
CA PRO A 297 -46.15 40.16 52.28
C PRO A 297 -46.61 40.07 50.81
N PRO A 298 -46.93 38.86 50.31
CA PRO A 298 -47.14 38.61 48.88
C PRO A 298 -48.49 39.14 48.34
N LYS A 299 -48.44 40.12 47.44
CA LYS A 299 -49.61 40.56 46.63
C LYS A 299 -50.06 39.45 45.67
N LYS A 300 -51.25 38.90 45.87
CA LYS A 300 -51.87 37.89 44.99
C LYS A 300 -52.37 38.48 43.66
N ARG A 301 -52.24 37.66 42.59
CA ARG A 301 -52.74 37.79 41.19
C ARG A 301 -51.70 38.35 40.19
N LYS A 302 -51.65 37.87 38.92
CA LYS A 302 -52.62 37.02 38.18
C LYS A 302 -51.96 35.73 37.63
N ARG A 303 -52.28 34.54 38.18
CA ARG A 303 -51.90 33.22 37.60
C ARG A 303 -52.41 32.97 36.17
N ARG A 304 -53.37 33.76 35.66
CA ARG A 304 -53.92 33.63 34.30
C ARG A 304 -52.89 33.89 33.19
N GLY A 305 -51.91 34.78 33.39
CA GLY A 305 -50.90 35.06 32.37
C GLY A 305 -50.02 33.84 32.05
N LEU A 306 -49.52 33.18 33.10
CA LEU A 306 -48.69 31.98 32.98
C LEU A 306 -49.44 30.81 32.31
N LEU A 307 -50.72 30.62 32.67
CA LEU A 307 -51.59 29.58 32.09
C LEU A 307 -51.92 29.82 30.61
N ILE A 308 -52.11 31.08 30.19
CA ILE A 308 -52.34 31.40 28.77
C ILE A 308 -51.05 31.20 27.98
N GLY A 309 -49.89 31.61 28.52
CA GLY A 309 -48.58 31.38 27.91
C GLY A 309 -48.24 29.90 27.76
N SER A 310 -48.48 29.08 28.79
CA SER A 310 -48.24 27.63 28.71
C SER A 310 -49.21 26.93 27.78
N LEU A 311 -50.49 27.31 27.74
CA LEU A 311 -51.47 26.74 26.80
C LEU A 311 -51.12 27.09 25.34
N ALA A 312 -50.68 28.33 25.08
CA ALA A 312 -50.21 28.74 23.75
C ALA A 312 -48.95 27.99 23.32
N LEU A 313 -47.97 27.80 24.23
CA LEU A 313 -46.77 27.02 23.95
C LEU A 313 -47.09 25.54 23.66
N VAL A 314 -47.97 24.92 24.45
CA VAL A 314 -48.45 23.55 24.21
C VAL A 314 -49.19 23.45 22.87
N LEU A 315 -49.99 24.45 22.49
CA LEU A 315 -50.66 24.48 21.19
C LEU A 315 -49.65 24.57 20.02
N VAL A 316 -48.62 25.43 20.13
CA VAL A 316 -47.56 25.55 19.13
C VAL A 316 -46.77 24.25 18.99
N ILE A 317 -46.43 23.58 20.10
CA ILE A 317 -45.75 22.28 20.10
C ILE A 317 -46.65 21.21 19.47
N ALA A 318 -47.93 21.14 19.84
CA ALA A 318 -48.88 20.18 19.27
C ALA A 318 -49.08 20.38 17.76
N VAL A 319 -49.15 21.62 17.29
CA VAL A 319 -49.21 21.95 15.85
C VAL A 319 -47.89 21.57 15.17
N GLY A 320 -46.73 21.86 15.77
CA GLY A 320 -45.42 21.48 15.22
C GLY A 320 -45.28 19.96 15.06
N VAL A 321 -45.66 19.18 16.09
CA VAL A 321 -45.69 17.71 16.03
C VAL A 321 -46.68 17.22 14.98
N ALA A 322 -47.89 17.79 14.91
CA ALA A 322 -48.88 17.41 13.91
C ALA A 322 -48.41 17.68 12.48
N LEU A 323 -47.76 18.81 12.22
CA LEU A 323 -47.19 19.16 10.90
C LEU A 323 -45.94 18.36 10.54
N ALA A 324 -45.29 17.71 11.51
CA ALA A 324 -44.17 16.79 11.28
C ALA A 324 -44.63 15.35 10.98
N LEU A 325 -45.87 14.96 11.33
CA LEU A 325 -46.39 13.62 11.03
C LEU A 325 -46.43 13.38 9.50
N PRO A 326 -45.84 12.28 8.98
CA PRO A 326 -45.74 12.03 7.53
C PRO A 326 -47.07 12.08 6.76
N VAL A 327 -48.18 11.68 7.39
CA VAL A 327 -49.51 11.74 6.76
C VAL A 327 -49.96 13.20 6.55
N VAL A 328 -49.68 14.08 7.51
CA VAL A 328 -50.08 15.49 7.47
C VAL A 328 -49.13 16.30 6.58
N SER A 329 -47.82 16.09 6.71
CA SER A 329 -46.82 16.81 5.91
C SER A 329 -46.93 16.49 4.42
N ASN A 330 -47.15 15.23 4.05
CA ASN A 330 -47.43 14.83 2.66
C ASN A 330 -48.78 15.40 2.16
N ARG A 331 -49.85 15.36 2.97
CA ARG A 331 -51.18 15.92 2.61
C ARG A 331 -51.15 17.44 2.38
N LEU A 332 -50.27 18.15 3.08
CA LEU A 332 -50.08 19.61 2.97
C LEU A 332 -48.93 20.01 2.04
N ALA A 333 -48.32 19.06 1.32
CA ALA A 333 -47.20 19.27 0.41
C ALA A 333 -46.04 20.10 1.00
N LEU A 334 -45.76 19.94 2.29
CA LEU A 334 -44.72 20.72 2.99
C LEU A 334 -43.32 20.30 2.49
N PRO A 335 -42.35 21.23 2.36
CA PRO A 335 -41.05 20.94 1.75
C PRO A 335 -40.18 19.94 2.52
N TRP A 336 -40.50 19.69 3.80
CA TRP A 336 -39.86 18.67 4.65
C TRP A 336 -40.57 17.30 4.62
N ALA A 337 -41.63 17.14 3.82
CA ALA A 337 -42.41 15.91 3.80
C ALA A 337 -41.62 14.79 3.10
N PRO A 338 -41.61 13.55 3.62
CA PRO A 338 -40.74 12.48 3.10
C PRO A 338 -41.06 12.08 1.66
N ASN A 339 -42.30 12.31 1.19
CA ASN A 339 -42.73 12.09 -0.18
C ASN A 339 -43.05 13.42 -0.91
N ALA A 340 -42.46 14.54 -0.50
CA ALA A 340 -42.55 15.79 -1.26
C ALA A 340 -42.01 15.53 -2.69
N PRO A 341 -42.76 15.88 -3.75
CA PRO A 341 -42.37 15.54 -5.11
C PRO A 341 -41.10 16.28 -5.50
N LYS A 342 -39.99 15.54 -5.56
CA LYS A 342 -38.77 15.98 -6.24
C LYS A 342 -39.14 16.27 -7.70
N GLY A 343 -38.55 17.32 -8.28
CA GLY A 343 -38.72 17.62 -9.69
C GLY A 343 -38.29 16.43 -10.57
N PRO A 344 -38.77 16.35 -11.83
CA PRO A 344 -38.40 15.28 -12.74
C PRO A 344 -36.87 15.16 -12.82
N GLU A 345 -36.38 13.92 -12.77
CA GLU A 345 -34.94 13.67 -12.77
C GLU A 345 -34.30 14.27 -14.04
N PRO A 346 -33.14 14.96 -13.91
CA PRO A 346 -32.49 15.57 -15.06
C PRO A 346 -32.11 14.47 -16.06
N SER A 347 -32.52 14.65 -17.32
CA SER A 347 -32.28 13.65 -18.37
C SER A 347 -30.78 13.30 -18.44
N PRO A 348 -30.40 12.01 -18.50
CA PRO A 348 -29.01 11.60 -18.49
C PRO A 348 -28.20 12.28 -19.59
N VAL A 349 -27.26 13.15 -19.21
CA VAL A 349 -26.34 13.79 -20.16
C VAL A 349 -25.39 12.71 -20.68
N PRO A 350 -25.35 12.43 -21.99
CA PRO A 350 -24.46 11.42 -22.55
C PRO A 350 -23.01 11.93 -22.51
N VAL A 351 -22.29 11.62 -21.42
CA VAL A 351 -20.89 12.02 -21.24
C VAL A 351 -19.99 11.14 -22.13
N ALA A 352 -19.81 11.57 -23.39
CA ALA A 352 -18.88 10.97 -24.33
C ALA A 352 -17.43 11.27 -23.91
N LEU A 353 -16.92 10.55 -22.91
CA LEU A 353 -15.54 10.62 -22.43
C LEU A 353 -14.57 10.10 -23.50
N GLN A 354 -14.17 10.97 -24.44
CA GLN A 354 -13.04 10.68 -25.31
C GLN A 354 -11.75 10.66 -24.48
N LEU A 355 -11.19 9.47 -24.30
CA LEU A 355 -9.89 9.26 -23.65
C LEU A 355 -8.76 9.80 -24.55
N LYS A 356 -8.49 11.11 -24.47
CA LYS A 356 -7.32 11.69 -25.10
C LYS A 356 -6.05 11.22 -24.37
N ALA A 357 -5.20 10.48 -25.07
CA ALA A 357 -3.89 10.09 -24.55
C ALA A 357 -3.01 11.32 -24.25
N PRO A 358 -2.06 11.24 -23.30
CA PRO A 358 -1.08 12.29 -23.07
C PRO A 358 -0.33 12.65 -24.36
N ASP A 359 -0.17 13.94 -24.62
CA ASP A 359 0.20 14.44 -25.94
C ASP A 359 1.72 14.52 -26.08
N THR A 360 2.32 13.41 -26.51
CA THR A 360 3.77 13.32 -26.77
C THR A 360 4.25 14.19 -27.93
N SER A 361 3.36 14.93 -28.64
CA SER A 361 3.73 15.85 -29.73
C SER A 361 3.84 17.33 -29.35
N LYS A 362 3.46 17.72 -28.12
CA LYS A 362 3.46 19.13 -27.66
C LYS A 362 4.87 19.72 -27.48
N ALA A 363 4.94 21.04 -27.26
CA ALA A 363 6.17 21.69 -26.84
C ALA A 363 6.69 21.06 -25.54
N ALA A 364 7.99 20.80 -25.45
CA ALA A 364 8.60 20.14 -24.29
C ALA A 364 8.58 21.06 -23.07
N PRO A 365 8.25 20.56 -21.86
CA PRO A 365 8.42 21.37 -20.65
C PRO A 365 9.92 21.68 -20.48
N THR A 366 10.27 22.95 -20.25
CA THR A 366 11.65 23.40 -20.12
C THR A 366 12.06 23.49 -18.64
N PRO A 367 13.31 23.12 -18.28
CA PRO A 367 13.76 23.21 -16.89
C PRO A 367 13.65 24.62 -16.31
N ALA A 368 13.90 25.65 -17.12
CA ALA A 368 13.78 27.05 -16.71
C ALA A 368 12.34 27.42 -16.30
N ALA A 369 11.33 26.98 -17.07
CA ALA A 369 9.94 27.26 -16.76
C ALA A 369 9.44 26.45 -15.55
N VAL A 370 9.87 25.19 -15.37
CA VAL A 370 9.53 24.39 -14.17
C VAL A 370 10.19 24.99 -12.92
N GLN A 371 11.47 25.39 -13.00
CA GLN A 371 12.16 26.12 -11.93
C GLN A 371 11.42 27.40 -11.54
N ALA A 372 11.04 28.23 -12.52
CA ALA A 372 10.28 29.46 -12.27
C ALA A 372 8.89 29.19 -11.68
N ALA A 373 8.19 28.15 -12.13
CA ALA A 373 6.88 27.77 -11.61
C ALA A 373 6.94 27.29 -10.15
N LEU A 374 7.99 26.54 -9.78
CA LEU A 374 8.13 25.95 -8.45
C LEU A 374 8.83 26.87 -7.42
N ALA A 375 9.51 27.93 -7.84
CA ALA A 375 10.28 28.82 -6.96
C ALA A 375 9.51 29.31 -5.72
N GLY A 376 8.22 29.65 -5.87
CA GLY A 376 7.35 30.01 -4.75
C GLY A 376 6.99 28.80 -3.86
N PRO A 377 6.25 27.79 -4.37
CA PRO A 377 5.81 26.64 -3.56
C PRO A 377 6.95 25.84 -2.89
N ALA A 378 8.08 25.66 -3.57
CA ALA A 378 9.26 24.98 -3.02
C ALA A 378 10.09 25.84 -2.04
N GLY A 379 9.80 27.14 -1.96
CA GLY A 379 10.35 28.06 -0.96
C GLY A 379 9.58 28.10 0.37
N ASN A 380 8.50 27.32 0.51
CA ASN A 380 7.67 27.32 1.71
C ASN A 380 8.42 26.75 2.94
N SER A 381 8.59 27.55 3.98
CA SER A 381 9.30 27.19 5.22
C SER A 381 8.69 26.01 5.98
N ALA A 382 7.39 25.72 5.76
CA ALA A 382 6.74 24.54 6.32
C ALA A 382 7.31 23.20 5.82
N LEU A 383 8.15 23.21 4.78
CA LEU A 383 8.78 22.01 4.22
C LEU A 383 10.05 21.55 4.96
N GLY A 384 10.62 22.37 5.87
CA GLY A 384 11.86 22.04 6.56
C GLY A 384 13.00 21.75 5.57
N THR A 385 13.65 20.60 5.73
CA THR A 385 14.59 20.07 4.73
C THR A 385 13.81 19.46 3.58
N LEU A 386 13.66 20.21 2.49
CA LEU A 386 13.09 19.76 1.22
C LEU A 386 14.17 19.19 0.30
N THR A 387 14.05 17.92 -0.11
CA THR A 387 14.68 17.41 -1.34
C THR A 387 13.59 17.08 -2.37
N GLY A 388 13.97 17.02 -3.65
CA GLY A 388 13.04 16.56 -4.69
C GLY A 388 13.61 16.57 -6.09
N SER A 389 12.86 15.93 -6.99
CA SER A 389 13.13 15.81 -8.42
C SER A 389 11.83 15.89 -9.22
N VAL A 390 11.86 16.51 -10.40
CA VAL A 390 10.81 16.48 -11.41
C VAL A 390 11.44 16.15 -12.76
N LEU A 391 10.84 15.23 -13.52
CA LEU A 391 11.34 14.82 -14.84
C LEU A 391 10.21 14.64 -15.87
N ASP A 392 10.57 14.75 -17.15
CA ASP A 392 9.73 14.33 -18.28
C ASP A 392 10.01 12.85 -18.58
N PRO A 393 9.05 11.93 -18.37
CA PRO A 393 9.22 10.51 -18.66
C PRO A 393 9.26 10.18 -20.16
N ALA A 394 8.91 11.13 -21.06
CA ALA A 394 9.01 10.92 -22.50
C ALA A 394 10.44 11.06 -23.06
N THR A 395 11.30 11.79 -22.35
CA THR A 395 12.70 12.06 -22.73
C THR A 395 13.73 11.65 -21.69
N GLY A 396 13.31 11.42 -20.43
CA GLY A 396 14.22 11.27 -19.29
C GLY A 396 14.79 12.60 -18.78
N THR A 397 14.38 13.74 -19.34
CA THR A 397 14.94 15.05 -18.99
C THR A 397 14.54 15.46 -17.57
N THR A 398 15.53 15.70 -16.71
CA THR A 398 15.34 16.39 -15.43
C THR A 398 14.90 17.84 -15.68
N LEU A 399 13.75 18.20 -15.13
CA LEU A 399 13.14 19.52 -15.26
C LEU A 399 13.36 20.39 -14.01
N TRP A 400 13.43 19.76 -12.84
CA TRP A 400 13.72 20.45 -11.58
C TRP A 400 14.39 19.48 -10.61
N ASN A 401 15.30 19.99 -9.78
CA ASN A 401 15.94 19.25 -8.71
C ASN A 401 16.19 20.17 -7.52
N ARG A 402 16.11 19.60 -6.32
CA ARG A 402 16.65 20.18 -5.09
C ARG A 402 17.27 19.06 -4.28
N ASP A 403 18.58 19.14 -4.09
CA ASP A 403 19.38 18.17 -3.31
C ASP A 403 19.03 16.70 -3.63
N PRO A 404 18.92 16.32 -4.92
CA PRO A 404 18.17 15.13 -5.36
C PRO A 404 18.84 13.80 -4.99
N GLY A 405 20.16 13.85 -4.77
CA GLY A 405 20.99 12.74 -4.29
C GLY A 405 21.12 12.68 -2.77
N GLN A 406 20.57 13.64 -2.02
CA GLN A 406 20.62 13.61 -0.55
C GLN A 406 19.60 12.58 -0.03
N PRO A 407 20.05 11.54 0.72
CA PRO A 407 19.13 10.55 1.27
C PRO A 407 18.34 11.14 2.44
N LEU A 408 17.01 11.02 2.39
CA LEU A 408 16.11 11.33 3.50
C LEU A 408 15.31 10.09 3.90
N THR A 409 14.77 10.08 5.13
CA THR A 409 13.80 9.05 5.53
C THR A 409 12.54 9.17 4.67
N PRO A 410 12.14 8.12 3.92
CA PRO A 410 11.10 8.24 2.89
C PRO A 410 9.66 8.10 3.41
N ALA A 411 9.47 7.57 4.62
CA ALA A 411 8.18 7.03 5.05
C ALA A 411 7.60 6.06 3.98
N SER A 412 6.28 5.96 3.87
CA SER A 412 5.59 5.04 2.93
C SER A 412 5.81 5.27 1.43
N THR A 413 6.71 6.16 0.97
CA THR A 413 7.19 6.12 -0.42
C THR A 413 8.25 5.03 -0.65
N THR A 414 8.82 4.39 0.39
CA THR A 414 9.59 3.13 0.25
C THR A 414 8.81 2.09 -0.58
N LYS A 415 7.49 2.05 -0.42
CA LYS A 415 6.59 1.13 -1.13
C LYS A 415 6.71 1.20 -2.66
N LEU A 416 7.22 2.30 -3.23
CA LEU A 416 7.52 2.38 -4.67
C LEU A 416 8.70 1.49 -5.07
N LEU A 417 9.75 1.40 -4.25
CA LEU A 417 10.87 0.48 -4.46
C LEU A 417 10.39 -0.98 -4.36
N THR A 418 9.65 -1.29 -3.30
CA THR A 418 9.13 -2.64 -3.02
C THR A 418 8.19 -3.14 -4.12
N THR A 419 7.27 -2.31 -4.59
CA THR A 419 6.33 -2.68 -5.66
C THR A 419 7.00 -2.78 -7.02
N ALA A 420 7.95 -1.90 -7.34
CA ALA A 420 8.76 -2.03 -8.54
C ALA A 420 9.57 -3.34 -8.54
N ALA A 421 10.25 -3.67 -7.44
CA ALA A 421 10.98 -4.93 -7.32
C ALA A 421 10.06 -6.16 -7.46
N ALA A 422 8.88 -6.14 -6.82
CA ALA A 422 7.90 -7.23 -6.93
C ALA A 422 7.40 -7.42 -8.37
N LEU A 423 7.03 -6.33 -9.07
CA LEU A 423 6.56 -6.37 -10.47
C LEU A 423 7.66 -6.72 -11.48
N LEU A 424 8.94 -6.55 -11.12
CA LEU A 424 10.08 -6.90 -11.96
C LEU A 424 10.46 -8.38 -11.82
N ALA A 425 10.51 -8.90 -10.58
CA ALA A 425 10.98 -10.26 -10.27
C ALA A 425 9.89 -11.33 -10.18
N ILE A 426 8.63 -10.97 -9.97
CA ILE A 426 7.51 -11.91 -9.78
C ILE A 426 6.55 -11.82 -10.98
N ASP A 427 6.04 -12.97 -11.43
CA ASP A 427 4.94 -12.99 -12.39
C ASP A 427 3.70 -12.25 -11.85
N HIS A 428 3.10 -11.42 -12.69
CA HIS A 428 2.00 -10.51 -12.34
C HIS A 428 0.69 -11.24 -11.99
N GLY A 429 0.49 -12.43 -12.57
CA GLY A 429 -0.65 -13.32 -12.33
C GLY A 429 -0.43 -14.28 -11.16
N LYS A 430 0.79 -14.37 -10.60
CA LYS A 430 1.08 -15.21 -9.43
C LYS A 430 0.16 -14.84 -8.27
N GLN A 431 -0.39 -15.86 -7.62
CA GLN A 431 -1.14 -15.73 -6.36
C GLN A 431 -0.36 -16.41 -5.23
N ILE A 432 -0.50 -15.90 -4.02
CA ILE A 432 0.06 -16.48 -2.80
C ILE A 432 -0.94 -17.51 -2.27
N SER A 433 -0.48 -18.71 -1.90
CA SER A 433 -1.38 -19.82 -1.51
C SER A 433 -1.33 -20.08 0.00
N THR A 434 -2.48 -20.11 0.67
CA THR A 434 -2.61 -20.63 2.04
C THR A 434 -3.23 -22.03 1.97
N LYS A 435 -2.53 -23.03 2.51
CA LYS A 435 -2.94 -24.44 2.43
C LYS A 435 -3.31 -24.97 3.80
N VAL A 436 -4.06 -26.06 3.83
CA VAL A 436 -4.22 -26.90 5.02
C VAL A 436 -3.91 -28.33 4.62
N VAL A 437 -3.06 -28.99 5.39
CA VAL A 437 -2.64 -30.38 5.16
C VAL A 437 -2.97 -31.26 6.37
N GLN A 438 -2.97 -32.58 6.16
CA GLN A 438 -3.04 -33.55 7.24
C GLN A 438 -1.77 -33.47 8.11
N GLY A 439 -1.94 -33.34 9.43
CA GLY A 439 -0.85 -33.42 10.40
C GLY A 439 -0.38 -34.86 10.63
N ALA A 440 0.49 -35.04 11.63
CA ALA A 440 1.01 -36.37 11.99
C ALA A 440 -0.09 -37.36 12.46
N SER A 441 -1.20 -36.85 13.00
CA SER A 441 -2.38 -37.64 13.38
C SER A 441 -3.54 -37.43 12.38
N PRO A 442 -4.36 -38.47 12.09
CA PRO A 442 -5.51 -38.37 11.17
C PRO A 442 -6.60 -37.36 11.58
N ASP A 443 -6.65 -36.95 12.84
CA ASP A 443 -7.55 -35.93 13.40
C ASP A 443 -6.92 -34.53 13.50
N THR A 444 -5.64 -34.38 13.15
CA THR A 444 -4.93 -33.09 13.18
C THR A 444 -4.79 -32.49 11.79
N ALA A 445 -5.08 -31.20 11.65
CA ALA A 445 -4.81 -30.41 10.45
C ALA A 445 -3.73 -29.35 10.74
N VAL A 446 -2.84 -29.11 9.77
CA VAL A 446 -1.81 -28.06 9.84
C VAL A 446 -2.10 -27.01 8.77
N ILE A 447 -2.33 -25.77 9.19
CA ILE A 447 -2.40 -24.61 8.30
C ILE A 447 -0.96 -24.29 7.83
N VAL A 448 -0.71 -24.19 6.53
CA VAL A 448 0.61 -23.88 5.97
C VAL A 448 0.51 -22.54 5.25
N GLY A 449 1.18 -21.53 5.82
CA GLY A 449 1.17 -20.18 5.29
C GLY A 449 2.14 -19.99 4.13
N GLY A 450 1.63 -19.52 2.98
CA GLY A 450 2.46 -19.16 1.81
C GLY A 450 3.01 -17.73 1.84
N GLY A 451 2.75 -16.96 2.90
CA GLY A 451 3.02 -15.53 3.00
C GLY A 451 1.84 -14.64 2.58
N ASP A 452 0.61 -15.17 2.59
CA ASP A 452 -0.61 -14.41 2.31
C ASP A 452 -1.12 -13.75 3.61
N VAL A 453 -1.35 -12.45 3.53
CA VAL A 453 -1.89 -11.63 4.64
C VAL A 453 -3.29 -11.10 4.32
N THR A 454 -3.87 -11.45 3.17
CA THR A 454 -5.15 -10.92 2.65
C THR A 454 -6.34 -11.86 2.81
N LEU A 455 -6.12 -13.10 3.28
CA LEU A 455 -7.17 -14.05 3.63
C LEU A 455 -8.15 -13.41 4.63
N SER A 456 -9.43 -13.31 4.26
CA SER A 456 -10.41 -12.58 5.08
C SER A 456 -11.15 -13.48 6.06
N SER A 457 -11.34 -12.97 7.28
CA SER A 457 -12.22 -13.52 8.30
C SER A 457 -13.70 -13.22 8.02
N LEU A 458 -14.02 -12.24 7.18
CA LEU A 458 -15.41 -11.87 6.87
C LEU A 458 -16.16 -13.03 6.21
N PRO A 459 -17.46 -13.24 6.55
CA PRO A 459 -18.26 -14.28 5.93
C PRO A 459 -18.55 -13.93 4.46
N LYS A 460 -18.81 -14.95 3.64
CA LYS A 460 -19.17 -14.77 2.22
C LYS A 460 -20.35 -13.80 2.06
N GLY A 461 -20.28 -12.94 1.04
CA GLY A 461 -21.28 -11.89 0.81
C GLY A 461 -21.09 -10.63 1.67
N LYS A 462 -19.93 -10.51 2.34
CA LYS A 462 -19.38 -9.24 2.81
C LYS A 462 -18.11 -8.94 2.03
N ASP A 463 -18.01 -7.71 1.50
CA ASP A 463 -16.85 -7.27 0.75
C ASP A 463 -15.65 -7.07 1.70
N PRO A 464 -14.50 -7.74 1.47
CA PRO A 464 -13.31 -7.54 2.28
C PRO A 464 -12.55 -6.28 1.87
N LEU A 465 -11.77 -5.73 2.81
CA LEU A 465 -10.80 -4.64 2.55
C LEU A 465 -9.74 -4.99 1.48
N TYR A 466 -9.60 -6.28 1.15
CA TYR A 466 -8.74 -6.80 0.08
C TYR A 466 -9.60 -7.44 -1.02
N PRO A 467 -10.11 -6.67 -2.01
CA PRO A 467 -10.90 -7.20 -3.11
C PRO A 467 -10.18 -8.36 -3.83
N GLY A 468 -10.91 -9.45 -4.07
CA GLY A 468 -10.34 -10.67 -4.67
C GLY A 468 -9.47 -11.52 -3.73
N GLY A 469 -9.34 -11.14 -2.45
CA GLY A 469 -8.81 -12.01 -1.40
C GLY A 469 -9.76 -13.19 -1.13
N ALA A 470 -9.21 -14.32 -0.70
CA ALA A 470 -9.99 -15.49 -0.33
C ALA A 470 -10.69 -15.31 1.03
N HIS A 471 -11.75 -16.07 1.30
CA HIS A 471 -12.40 -16.14 2.61
C HIS A 471 -11.94 -17.38 3.40
N LEU A 472 -11.83 -17.25 4.72
CA LEU A 472 -11.52 -18.37 5.62
C LEU A 472 -12.56 -19.51 5.51
N ASP A 473 -13.83 -19.16 5.26
CA ASP A 473 -14.92 -20.13 5.13
C ASP A 473 -14.75 -21.10 3.94
N ASP A 474 -14.07 -20.69 2.86
CA ASP A 474 -13.72 -21.59 1.76
C ASP A 474 -12.73 -22.66 2.21
N LEU A 475 -11.67 -22.25 2.92
CA LEU A 475 -10.65 -23.15 3.44
C LEU A 475 -11.24 -24.13 4.46
N VAL A 476 -12.11 -23.64 5.35
CA VAL A 476 -12.87 -24.46 6.31
C VAL A 476 -13.77 -25.47 5.57
N SER A 477 -14.49 -25.04 4.54
CA SER A 477 -15.41 -25.89 3.78
C SER A 477 -14.68 -27.00 3.03
N GLN A 478 -13.57 -26.68 2.35
CA GLN A 478 -12.71 -27.66 1.70
C GLN A 478 -12.21 -28.71 2.70
N VAL A 479 -11.70 -28.28 3.86
CA VAL A 479 -11.12 -29.17 4.87
C VAL A 479 -12.17 -30.05 5.55
N LYS A 480 -13.40 -29.55 5.78
CA LYS A 480 -14.52 -30.39 6.24
C LYS A 480 -14.82 -31.49 5.24
N ASN A 481 -14.90 -31.15 3.94
CA ASN A 481 -15.20 -32.11 2.87
C ASN A 481 -14.07 -33.14 2.68
N ALA A 482 -12.80 -32.70 2.61
CA ALA A 482 -11.65 -33.56 2.35
C ALA A 482 -11.26 -34.48 3.54
N SER A 483 -11.69 -34.13 4.76
CA SER A 483 -11.52 -34.94 5.96
C SER A 483 -12.76 -35.77 6.33
N GLY A 484 -13.97 -35.36 5.92
CA GLY A 484 -15.23 -35.90 6.42
C GLY A 484 -15.53 -35.48 7.87
N GLY A 485 -15.20 -34.23 8.24
CA GLY A 485 -15.45 -33.69 9.59
C GLY A 485 -14.63 -34.32 10.72
N ARG A 486 -13.61 -35.13 10.40
CA ARG A 486 -12.80 -35.88 11.37
C ARG A 486 -11.73 -35.07 12.08
N ILE A 487 -11.39 -33.87 11.60
CA ILE A 487 -10.42 -33.00 12.27
C ILE A 487 -10.96 -32.59 13.66
N LYS A 488 -10.11 -32.67 14.68
CA LYS A 488 -10.34 -32.28 16.08
C LYS A 488 -9.27 -31.34 16.60
N ASN A 489 -8.10 -31.31 15.96
CA ASN A 489 -6.94 -30.51 16.36
C ASN A 489 -6.41 -29.67 15.19
N VAL A 490 -6.06 -28.41 15.46
CA VAL A 490 -5.48 -27.46 14.50
C VAL A 490 -4.09 -27.01 14.96
N GLN A 491 -3.15 -27.05 14.03
CA GLN A 491 -1.79 -26.51 14.17
C GLN A 491 -1.50 -25.54 13.01
N ILE A 492 -0.40 -24.79 13.10
CA ILE A 492 0.07 -23.88 12.06
C ILE A 492 1.58 -24.02 11.82
N ASP A 493 1.96 -24.10 10.55
CA ASP A 493 3.32 -24.05 10.08
C ASP A 493 3.69 -22.61 9.73
N LEU A 494 4.64 -22.06 10.47
CA LEU A 494 5.16 -20.71 10.31
C LEU A 494 6.55 -20.68 9.67
N SER A 495 7.11 -21.84 9.30
CA SER A 495 8.53 -22.00 8.93
C SER A 495 8.96 -21.27 7.65
N LEU A 496 8.01 -20.88 6.79
CA LEU A 496 8.31 -20.13 5.56
C LEU A 496 8.95 -18.76 5.84
N PHE A 497 8.55 -18.08 6.93
CA PHE A 497 9.13 -16.81 7.33
C PHE A 497 10.03 -17.00 8.55
N SER A 498 11.16 -16.31 8.56
CA SER A 498 12.15 -16.41 9.63
C SER A 498 12.67 -15.04 10.08
N GLY A 499 13.55 -15.05 11.08
CA GLY A 499 14.07 -13.85 11.72
C GLY A 499 13.01 -13.10 12.54
N PRO A 500 13.20 -11.79 12.78
CA PRO A 500 12.25 -10.96 13.50
C PRO A 500 10.86 -10.89 12.84
N THR A 501 9.82 -10.87 13.68
CA THR A 501 8.42 -10.58 13.30
C THR A 501 8.13 -9.08 13.25
N THR A 502 9.01 -8.23 13.80
CA THR A 502 8.96 -6.76 13.70
C THR A 502 10.23 -6.25 13.01
N ALA A 503 10.11 -5.17 12.24
CA ALA A 503 11.25 -4.58 11.53
C ALA A 503 12.14 -3.74 12.47
N PRO A 504 13.47 -3.65 12.20
CA PRO A 504 14.34 -2.73 12.93
C PRO A 504 14.01 -1.27 12.60
N GLY A 505 14.06 -0.39 13.60
CA GLY A 505 13.87 1.07 13.42
C GLY A 505 12.43 1.58 13.46
N LEU A 506 11.45 0.72 13.77
CA LEU A 506 10.08 1.11 14.13
C LEU A 506 10.05 1.81 15.49
N ALA A 507 9.08 2.71 15.69
CA ALA A 507 8.84 3.38 16.95
C ALA A 507 8.06 2.50 17.95
N ALA A 508 8.15 2.83 19.24
CA ALA A 508 7.37 2.17 20.28
C ALA A 508 5.87 2.43 20.06
N GLY A 509 5.10 1.36 19.89
CA GLY A 509 3.66 1.42 19.59
C GLY A 509 3.29 1.25 18.11
N ASP A 510 4.25 1.31 17.17
CA ASP A 510 3.98 1.06 15.74
C ASP A 510 3.42 -0.34 15.48
N VAL A 511 3.83 -1.31 16.31
CA VAL A 511 3.25 -2.65 16.40
C VAL A 511 2.46 -2.73 17.72
N PRO A 512 1.18 -3.14 17.70
CA PRO A 512 0.41 -3.59 16.54
C PRO A 512 -0.41 -2.49 15.85
N THR A 513 -0.16 -1.20 16.12
CA THR A 513 -1.05 -0.10 15.65
C THR A 513 -1.08 0.04 14.12
N TYR A 514 0.08 0.15 13.47
CA TYR A 514 0.19 0.44 12.04
C TYR A 514 0.64 -0.77 11.20
N THR A 515 1.13 -1.83 11.83
CA THR A 515 1.49 -3.08 11.17
C THR A 515 1.37 -4.26 12.14
N ALA A 516 1.08 -5.45 11.62
CA ALA A 516 0.98 -6.67 12.42
C ALA A 516 2.36 -7.32 12.61
N SER A 517 2.50 -8.15 13.65
CA SER A 517 3.63 -9.08 13.78
C SER A 517 3.71 -9.98 12.54
N MET A 518 4.79 -9.87 11.76
CA MET A 518 4.90 -10.52 10.45
C MET A 518 5.06 -12.05 10.57
N VAL A 519 4.08 -12.77 10.02
CA VAL A 519 3.98 -14.25 9.99
C VAL A 519 3.41 -14.70 8.63
N PRO A 520 3.66 -15.94 8.16
CA PRO A 520 3.36 -16.31 6.77
C PRO A 520 1.88 -16.67 6.51
N ALA A 521 1.01 -16.60 7.51
CA ALA A 521 -0.44 -16.52 7.31
C ALA A 521 -1.09 -15.75 8.45
N MET A 522 -2.05 -14.90 8.11
CA MET A 522 -2.89 -14.14 9.05
C MET A 522 -4.22 -13.76 8.39
N LEU A 523 -5.20 -13.32 9.20
CA LEU A 523 -6.48 -12.83 8.70
C LEU A 523 -6.47 -11.31 8.57
N ASP A 524 -6.96 -10.76 7.45
CA ASP A 524 -7.21 -9.33 7.23
C ASP A 524 -6.00 -8.40 7.54
N ALA A 525 -4.79 -8.89 7.24
CA ALA A 525 -3.49 -8.31 7.60
C ALA A 525 -3.32 -8.02 9.10
N GLY A 526 -3.97 -8.83 9.93
CA GLY A 526 -4.01 -8.77 11.37
C GLY A 526 -5.03 -7.78 11.94
N ARG A 527 -5.93 -7.16 11.18
CA ARG A 527 -6.89 -6.18 11.72
C ARG A 527 -7.82 -6.78 12.78
N LEU A 528 -8.15 -5.98 13.80
CA LEU A 528 -9.16 -6.33 14.81
C LEU A 528 -10.59 -6.13 14.29
N ASP A 529 -10.81 -5.09 13.48
CA ASP A 529 -12.01 -4.95 12.64
C ASP A 529 -11.61 -5.14 11.16
N PRO A 530 -12.06 -6.22 10.49
CA PRO A 530 -11.70 -6.52 9.11
C PRO A 530 -12.43 -5.65 8.08
N SER A 531 -13.25 -4.67 8.51
CA SER A 531 -13.96 -3.71 7.66
C SER A 531 -13.48 -2.25 7.80
N ASP A 532 -12.61 -1.96 8.77
CA ASP A 532 -11.98 -0.65 8.98
C ASP A 532 -10.51 -0.67 8.53
N ASP A 533 -10.15 0.10 7.50
CA ASP A 533 -8.79 0.08 6.95
C ASP A 533 -7.76 0.66 7.93
N HIS A 534 -8.18 1.53 8.85
CA HIS A 534 -7.40 2.14 9.92
C HIS A 534 -7.37 1.30 11.21
N SER A 535 -8.04 0.14 11.25
CA SER A 535 -8.13 -0.70 12.43
C SER A 535 -6.76 -1.14 12.94
N ALA A 536 -6.55 -1.02 14.25
CA ALA A 536 -5.38 -1.56 14.93
C ALA A 536 -5.28 -3.07 14.72
N ARG A 537 -4.06 -3.61 14.72
CA ARG A 537 -3.83 -5.04 14.48
C ARG A 537 -3.82 -5.84 15.79
N THR A 538 -4.00 -7.14 15.68
CA THR A 538 -3.77 -8.10 16.76
C THR A 538 -2.26 -8.24 17.05
N PRO A 539 -1.85 -8.41 18.32
CA PRO A 539 -0.49 -8.81 18.65
C PRO A 539 -0.15 -10.25 18.19
N ASN A 540 -1.15 -11.14 18.02
CA ASN A 540 -0.96 -12.58 17.82
C ASN A 540 -1.62 -13.14 16.54
N PRO A 541 -1.31 -12.61 15.34
CA PRO A 541 -2.03 -12.91 14.09
C PRO A 541 -2.08 -14.40 13.70
N ALA A 542 -1.03 -15.17 13.99
CA ALA A 542 -1.02 -16.62 13.75
C ALA A 542 -1.98 -17.39 14.69
N ALA A 543 -2.11 -16.94 15.94
CA ALA A 543 -2.99 -17.58 16.92
C ALA A 543 -4.46 -17.28 16.63
N ASP A 544 -4.78 -16.05 16.20
CA ASP A 544 -6.16 -15.67 15.86
C ASP A 544 -6.62 -16.37 14.57
N LEU A 545 -5.74 -16.55 13.58
CA LEU A 545 -6.00 -17.41 12.42
C LEU A 545 -6.26 -18.87 12.84
N ALA A 546 -5.37 -19.47 13.63
CA ALA A 546 -5.52 -20.85 14.09
C ALA A 546 -6.81 -21.04 14.90
N LYS A 547 -7.14 -20.09 15.78
CA LYS A 547 -8.37 -20.09 16.58
C LYS A 547 -9.62 -19.96 15.71
N GLN A 548 -9.73 -18.94 14.86
CA GLN A 548 -10.92 -18.75 14.03
C GLN A 548 -11.14 -19.95 13.07
N PHE A 549 -10.06 -20.54 12.55
CA PHE A 549 -10.14 -21.74 11.73
C PHE A 549 -10.63 -22.96 12.53
N ALA A 550 -10.10 -23.17 13.74
CA ALA A 550 -10.52 -24.25 14.64
C ALA A 550 -11.98 -24.11 15.09
N ASP A 551 -12.38 -22.91 15.54
CA ASP A 551 -13.75 -22.59 15.95
C ASP A 551 -14.76 -22.90 14.82
N ARG A 552 -14.46 -22.43 13.59
CA ARG A 552 -15.32 -22.68 12.41
C ARG A 552 -15.30 -24.14 11.95
N LEU A 553 -14.24 -24.90 12.23
CA LEU A 553 -14.19 -26.35 11.99
C LEU A 553 -15.04 -27.15 12.98
N GLY A 554 -15.22 -26.67 14.23
CA GLY A 554 -15.64 -27.51 15.35
C GLY A 554 -14.47 -28.34 15.91
N ALA A 555 -13.28 -27.75 15.95
CA ALA A 555 -12.02 -28.33 16.39
C ALA A 555 -11.36 -27.42 17.45
N ASN A 556 -10.31 -27.92 18.11
CA ASN A 556 -9.50 -27.15 19.04
C ASN A 556 -8.19 -26.69 18.38
N VAL A 557 -7.61 -25.59 18.85
CA VAL A 557 -6.19 -25.33 18.64
C VAL A 557 -5.40 -26.33 19.50
N ALA A 558 -4.42 -27.02 18.92
CA ALA A 558 -3.63 -28.02 19.64
C ALA A 558 -2.76 -27.37 20.72
N GLY A 559 -2.51 -28.09 21.82
CA GLY A 559 -1.66 -27.61 22.94
C GLY A 559 -0.24 -27.23 22.55
N THR A 560 0.26 -27.75 21.42
CA THR A 560 1.41 -27.21 20.68
C THR A 560 0.92 -26.68 19.35
N MET A 561 0.64 -25.38 19.28
CA MET A 561 0.05 -24.73 18.10
C MET A 561 0.98 -24.71 16.89
N ASN A 562 2.26 -24.38 17.08
CA ASN A 562 3.24 -24.28 16.00
C ASN A 562 3.80 -25.67 15.69
N ALA A 563 3.72 -26.11 14.43
CA ALA A 563 4.30 -27.38 13.97
C ALA A 563 4.66 -27.33 12.49
N THR A 564 5.78 -27.95 12.11
CA THR A 564 6.15 -28.14 10.70
C THR A 564 5.19 -29.15 10.04
N ALA A 565 4.72 -28.84 8.84
CA ALA A 565 3.90 -29.74 8.04
C ALA A 565 4.68 -31.00 7.65
N PRO A 566 4.09 -32.22 7.73
CA PRO A 566 4.78 -33.44 7.30
C PRO A 566 5.07 -33.40 5.78
N GLN A 567 6.28 -33.84 5.39
CA GLN A 567 6.66 -33.90 3.98
C GLN A 567 5.72 -34.84 3.21
N GLY A 568 5.15 -34.35 2.10
CA GLY A 568 4.18 -35.12 1.31
C GLY A 568 2.80 -35.29 1.95
N ALA A 569 2.48 -34.54 3.02
CA ALA A 569 1.17 -34.57 3.67
C ALA A 569 0.02 -34.33 2.68
N LYS A 570 -1.07 -35.09 2.85
CA LYS A 570 -2.30 -34.92 2.06
C LYS A 570 -2.84 -33.49 2.24
N VAL A 571 -2.98 -32.75 1.15
CA VAL A 571 -3.70 -31.47 1.14
C VAL A 571 -5.19 -31.72 1.43
N LEU A 572 -5.73 -30.98 2.39
CA LEU A 572 -7.13 -30.98 2.81
C LEU A 572 -7.89 -29.75 2.30
N GLY A 573 -7.17 -28.66 1.99
CA GLY A 573 -7.73 -27.49 1.32
C GLY A 573 -6.64 -26.49 0.92
N GLU A 574 -6.95 -25.63 -0.04
CA GLU A 574 -6.09 -24.56 -0.52
C GLU A 574 -6.92 -23.35 -0.97
N VAL A 575 -6.49 -22.17 -0.56
CA VAL A 575 -7.03 -20.88 -0.99
C VAL A 575 -5.89 -19.97 -1.45
N LYS A 576 -6.21 -18.95 -2.25
CA LYS A 576 -5.23 -18.09 -2.90
C LYS A 576 -5.59 -16.61 -2.76
N SER A 577 -4.59 -15.77 -2.61
CA SER A 577 -4.71 -14.31 -2.62
C SER A 577 -5.18 -13.78 -3.97
N ALA A 578 -5.51 -12.49 -4.02
CA ALA A 578 -5.50 -11.75 -5.28
C ALA A 578 -4.11 -11.84 -5.98
N PRO A 579 -4.00 -11.67 -7.31
CA PRO A 579 -2.72 -11.67 -8.02
C PRO A 579 -1.76 -10.57 -7.54
N ILE A 580 -0.44 -10.75 -7.73
CA ILE A 580 0.58 -9.76 -7.34
C ILE A 580 0.25 -8.34 -7.82
N THR A 581 -0.26 -8.17 -9.04
CA THR A 581 -0.66 -6.86 -9.58
C THR A 581 -1.77 -6.19 -8.76
N GLU A 582 -2.77 -6.95 -8.31
CA GLU A 582 -3.85 -6.42 -7.47
C GLU A 582 -3.38 -6.17 -6.03
N LEU A 583 -2.52 -7.04 -5.49
CA LEU A 583 -1.89 -6.81 -4.18
C LEU A 583 -1.03 -5.52 -4.20
N VAL A 584 -0.30 -5.25 -5.29
CA VAL A 584 0.43 -3.99 -5.51
C VAL A 584 -0.52 -2.80 -5.56
N SER A 585 -1.65 -2.90 -6.26
CA SER A 585 -2.67 -1.84 -6.32
C SER A 585 -3.23 -1.52 -4.92
N GLN A 586 -3.62 -2.53 -4.16
CA GLN A 586 -4.19 -2.41 -2.81
C GLN A 586 -3.16 -1.85 -1.81
N LEU A 587 -1.92 -2.36 -1.87
CA LEU A 587 -0.75 -1.88 -1.11
C LEU A 587 -0.48 -0.39 -1.34
N LEU A 588 -0.50 0.07 -2.59
CA LEU A 588 -0.23 1.48 -2.93
C LEU A 588 -1.39 2.41 -2.54
N GLN A 589 -2.64 1.99 -2.76
CA GLN A 589 -3.83 2.81 -2.45
C GLN A 589 -4.09 2.96 -0.94
N ALA A 590 -4.13 1.85 -0.21
CA ALA A 590 -4.34 1.84 1.25
C ALA A 590 -3.06 2.16 2.04
N SER A 591 -1.89 2.16 1.39
CA SER A 591 -0.59 2.33 2.04
C SER A 591 -0.25 1.27 3.10
N ASP A 592 -0.84 0.08 3.02
CA ASP A 592 -0.75 -0.94 4.07
C ASP A 592 0.69 -1.44 4.28
N ASN A 593 1.14 -1.42 5.54
CA ASN A 593 2.51 -1.77 5.92
C ASN A 593 2.73 -3.29 5.91
N THR A 594 1.80 -4.04 6.51
CA THR A 594 1.85 -5.50 6.60
C THR A 594 1.87 -6.11 5.19
N LEU A 595 1.03 -5.64 4.27
CA LEU A 595 1.02 -6.13 2.89
C LEU A 595 2.32 -5.78 2.14
N ALA A 596 2.93 -4.62 2.39
CA ALA A 596 4.21 -4.26 1.76
C ALA A 596 5.38 -5.15 2.20
N ASP A 597 5.53 -5.41 3.50
CA ASP A 597 6.58 -6.31 3.98
C ASP A 597 6.29 -7.79 3.65
N ALA A 598 5.02 -8.19 3.50
CA ALA A 598 4.66 -9.51 2.99
C ALA A 598 5.02 -9.68 1.50
N VAL A 599 4.70 -8.69 0.65
CA VAL A 599 5.09 -8.65 -0.78
C VAL A 599 6.62 -8.63 -0.91
N ALA A 600 7.34 -7.90 -0.07
CA ALA A 600 8.81 -7.93 -0.05
C ALA A 600 9.38 -9.32 0.28
N ARG A 601 8.76 -10.06 1.23
CA ARG A 601 9.14 -11.45 1.51
C ARG A 601 8.79 -12.39 0.34
N GLN A 602 7.77 -12.12 -0.47
CA GLN A 602 7.54 -12.83 -1.74
C GLN A 602 8.65 -12.55 -2.77
N THR A 603 9.15 -11.31 -2.86
CA THR A 603 10.31 -10.95 -3.71
C THR A 603 11.58 -11.65 -3.22
N ALA A 604 11.80 -11.74 -1.90
CA ALA A 604 12.90 -12.53 -1.33
C ALA A 604 12.81 -14.01 -1.74
N ILE A 605 11.65 -14.65 -1.55
CA ILE A 605 11.42 -16.05 -1.95
C ILE A 605 11.66 -16.25 -3.46
N ALA A 606 11.15 -15.34 -4.31
CA ALA A 606 11.34 -15.40 -5.76
C ALA A 606 12.80 -15.22 -6.20
N THR A 607 13.62 -14.52 -5.41
CA THR A 607 15.05 -14.28 -5.66
C THR A 607 15.99 -15.22 -4.89
N GLY A 608 15.45 -16.23 -4.19
CA GLY A 608 16.23 -17.18 -3.40
C GLY A 608 16.83 -16.62 -2.11
N LYS A 609 16.39 -15.43 -1.66
CA LYS A 609 16.82 -14.81 -0.39
C LYS A 609 15.94 -15.27 0.78
N PRO A 610 16.47 -15.24 2.03
CA PRO A 610 15.67 -15.54 3.22
C PRO A 610 14.42 -14.64 3.31
N ALA A 611 13.28 -15.22 3.67
CA ALA A 611 12.03 -14.49 3.85
C ALA A 611 12.00 -13.75 5.21
N THR A 612 12.92 -12.79 5.40
CA THR A 612 13.08 -11.91 6.56
C THR A 612 12.89 -10.44 6.14
N PHE A 613 12.89 -9.48 7.07
CA PHE A 613 12.90 -8.05 6.70
C PHE A 613 14.17 -7.65 5.93
N GLU A 614 15.34 -8.07 6.45
CA GLU A 614 16.64 -7.88 5.80
C GLU A 614 16.70 -8.54 4.42
N GLY A 615 16.24 -9.79 4.29
CA GLY A 615 16.22 -10.51 3.02
C GLY A 615 15.24 -9.91 2.02
N GLY A 616 14.09 -9.38 2.48
CA GLY A 616 13.16 -8.59 1.67
C GLY A 616 13.77 -7.26 1.19
N ALA A 617 14.45 -6.53 2.07
CA ALA A 617 15.16 -5.30 1.71
C ALA A 617 16.27 -5.57 0.69
N ALA A 618 17.10 -6.59 0.92
CA ALA A 618 18.14 -7.02 0.00
C ALA A 618 17.56 -7.54 -1.34
N ALA A 619 16.38 -8.16 -1.35
CA ALA A 619 15.69 -8.54 -2.58
C ALA A 619 15.25 -7.31 -3.38
N THR A 620 14.62 -6.34 -2.71
CA THR A 620 14.20 -5.08 -3.33
C THR A 620 15.38 -4.33 -3.95
N LEU A 621 16.51 -4.22 -3.25
CA LEU A 621 17.69 -3.53 -3.77
C LEU A 621 18.37 -4.31 -4.91
N ASP A 622 18.57 -5.62 -4.80
CA ASP A 622 19.22 -6.39 -5.86
C ASP A 622 18.40 -6.43 -7.15
N VAL A 623 17.07 -6.56 -7.08
CA VAL A 623 16.20 -6.56 -8.28
C VAL A 623 16.23 -5.19 -8.96
N LEU A 624 16.13 -4.10 -8.21
CA LEU A 624 16.19 -2.75 -8.78
C LEU A 624 17.58 -2.47 -9.39
N LYS A 625 18.66 -2.96 -8.77
CA LYS A 625 20.02 -2.85 -9.32
C LYS A 625 20.21 -3.68 -10.59
N GLN A 626 19.67 -4.90 -10.65
CA GLN A 626 19.64 -5.73 -11.86
C GLN A 626 18.84 -5.08 -13.01
N HIS A 627 17.85 -4.27 -12.67
CA HIS A 627 17.09 -3.45 -13.61
C HIS A 627 17.59 -1.99 -13.71
N ASN A 628 18.89 -1.75 -13.52
CA ASN A 628 19.57 -0.49 -13.85
C ASN A 628 18.95 0.78 -13.21
N PHE A 629 18.52 0.71 -11.95
CA PHE A 629 18.22 1.90 -11.12
C PHE A 629 19.46 2.32 -10.32
N ASP A 630 19.71 3.63 -10.19
CA ASP A 630 20.84 4.14 -9.40
C ASP A 630 20.50 4.23 -7.90
N LEU A 631 20.75 3.14 -7.19
CA LEU A 631 20.50 3.02 -5.75
C LEU A 631 21.59 3.68 -4.88
N THR A 632 22.45 4.54 -5.43
CA THR A 632 23.48 5.24 -4.65
C THR A 632 22.85 6.10 -3.56
N GLY A 633 23.12 5.75 -2.30
CA GLY A 633 22.54 6.42 -1.11
C GLY A 633 21.21 5.84 -0.64
N VAL A 634 20.78 4.68 -1.14
CA VAL A 634 19.60 3.97 -0.62
C VAL A 634 19.98 3.00 0.50
N GLU A 635 19.27 3.08 1.62
CA GLU A 635 19.36 2.17 2.77
C GLU A 635 17.95 1.68 3.13
N LEU A 636 17.74 0.36 3.21
CA LEU A 636 16.45 -0.23 3.59
C LEU A 636 16.60 -1.18 4.78
N SER A 637 15.90 -0.84 5.87
CA SER A 637 15.66 -1.63 7.07
C SER A 637 14.28 -2.33 7.04
N ASP A 638 13.31 -1.74 6.34
CA ASP A 638 12.02 -2.34 6.00
C ASP A 638 11.57 -1.99 4.57
N ASN A 639 10.46 -2.61 4.13
CA ASN A 639 9.87 -2.39 2.81
C ASN A 639 8.52 -1.65 2.89
N SER A 640 7.90 -1.57 4.06
CA SER A 640 6.75 -0.68 4.27
C SER A 640 7.14 0.80 4.36
N GLY A 641 8.36 1.14 4.77
CA GLY A 641 8.75 2.52 5.04
C GLY A 641 8.17 3.04 6.36
N LEU A 642 7.97 2.15 7.34
CA LEU A 642 7.59 2.52 8.71
C LEU A 642 8.85 2.76 9.56
N SER A 643 9.94 2.03 9.25
CA SER A 643 11.26 2.20 9.82
C SER A 643 11.85 3.57 9.55
N THR A 644 12.15 4.28 10.64
CA THR A 644 12.85 5.58 10.62
C THR A 644 14.28 5.47 10.08
N LEU A 645 14.85 4.28 10.08
CA LEU A 645 16.19 3.98 9.59
C LEU A 645 16.29 3.99 8.06
N ASN A 646 15.21 3.72 7.31
CA ASN A 646 15.21 3.79 5.84
C ASN A 646 15.75 5.15 5.34
N LYS A 647 16.55 5.14 4.28
CA LYS A 647 17.04 6.34 3.57
C LYS A 647 16.89 6.13 2.07
N VAL A 648 16.33 7.11 1.38
CA VAL A 648 16.15 7.09 -0.08
C VAL A 648 16.41 8.51 -0.61
N PRO A 649 17.22 8.69 -1.67
CA PRO A 649 17.30 9.97 -2.38
C PRO A 649 16.07 10.18 -3.26
N SER A 650 15.60 11.43 -3.38
CA SER A 650 14.40 11.74 -4.16
C SER A 650 14.53 11.41 -5.65
N LYS A 651 15.74 11.44 -6.22
CA LYS A 651 15.98 10.96 -7.60
C LYS A 651 15.51 9.53 -7.82
N VAL A 652 15.70 8.62 -6.85
CA VAL A 652 15.41 7.18 -7.01
C VAL A 652 13.90 6.94 -7.07
N LEU A 653 13.14 7.69 -6.25
CA LEU A 653 11.68 7.69 -6.30
C LEU A 653 11.16 8.23 -7.64
N ALA A 654 11.79 9.29 -8.17
CA ALA A 654 11.44 9.86 -9.47
C ALA A 654 11.82 8.93 -10.64
N GLU A 655 12.99 8.27 -10.60
CA GLU A 655 13.44 7.29 -11.60
C GLU A 655 12.49 6.10 -11.70
N ILE A 656 12.05 5.53 -10.56
CA ILE A 656 11.13 4.39 -10.52
C ILE A 656 9.75 4.75 -11.09
N VAL A 657 9.20 5.90 -10.71
CA VAL A 657 7.93 6.38 -11.27
C VAL A 657 8.10 6.81 -12.73
N GLY A 658 9.29 7.30 -13.11
CA GLY A 658 9.68 7.64 -14.49
C GLY A 658 9.67 6.42 -15.40
N ALA A 659 10.34 5.34 -14.99
CA ALA A 659 10.33 4.08 -15.72
C ALA A 659 8.90 3.49 -15.85
N ALA A 660 8.04 3.65 -14.84
CA ALA A 660 6.63 3.27 -14.93
C ALA A 660 5.81 4.15 -15.91
N ALA A 661 6.13 5.45 -15.99
CA ALA A 661 5.42 6.47 -16.76
C ALA A 661 5.97 6.73 -18.17
N ALA A 662 7.10 6.14 -18.53
CA ALA A 662 7.69 6.34 -19.85
C ALA A 662 6.76 5.80 -20.97
N PRO A 663 6.72 6.48 -22.14
CA PRO A 663 6.01 5.99 -23.32
C PRO A 663 6.51 4.62 -23.75
N GLU A 664 5.67 3.92 -24.51
CA GLU A 664 6.02 2.60 -25.03
C GLU A 664 7.28 2.65 -25.90
N GLY A 665 8.19 1.70 -25.69
CA GLY A 665 9.50 1.68 -26.37
C GLY A 665 10.50 2.75 -25.92
N LYS A 666 10.24 3.50 -24.83
CA LYS A 666 11.22 4.44 -24.25
C LYS A 666 12.01 3.88 -23.07
N ASP A 667 11.41 3.00 -22.28
CA ASP A 667 12.08 2.25 -21.22
C ASP A 667 11.57 0.80 -21.24
N GLU A 668 12.49 -0.16 -21.29
CA GLU A 668 12.20 -1.60 -21.32
C GLU A 668 11.39 -2.07 -20.10
N ARG A 669 11.55 -1.37 -18.97
CA ARG A 669 10.93 -1.67 -17.68
C ARG A 669 9.47 -1.23 -17.63
N SER A 670 9.04 -0.29 -18.49
CA SER A 670 7.69 0.30 -18.43
C SER A 670 6.58 -0.72 -18.53
N ALA A 671 6.72 -1.74 -19.38
CA ALA A 671 5.70 -2.79 -19.54
C ALA A 671 5.42 -3.52 -18.21
N LYS A 672 6.48 -3.83 -17.44
CA LYS A 672 6.35 -4.45 -16.11
C LYS A 672 5.94 -3.45 -15.02
N LEU A 673 6.35 -2.19 -15.12
CA LEU A 673 6.15 -1.19 -14.05
C LEU A 673 4.85 -0.38 -14.18
N ARG A 674 4.17 -0.40 -15.33
CA ARG A 674 2.86 0.26 -15.58
C ARG A 674 1.84 0.10 -14.42
N PRO A 675 1.67 -1.07 -13.77
CA PRO A 675 0.71 -1.26 -12.68
C PRO A 675 0.89 -0.31 -11.48
N ILE A 676 2.11 0.21 -11.24
CA ILE A 676 2.33 1.23 -10.19
C ILE A 676 1.39 2.42 -10.38
N LEU A 677 1.25 2.92 -11.62
CA LEU A 677 0.42 4.09 -11.96
C LEU A 677 -1.09 3.86 -11.84
N VAL A 678 -1.51 2.60 -11.79
CA VAL A 678 -2.89 2.18 -11.53
C VAL A 678 -3.13 2.16 -10.01
N GLY A 679 -2.16 1.68 -9.24
CA GLY A 679 -2.20 1.65 -7.78
C GLY A 679 -1.96 3.00 -7.07
N LEU A 680 -1.48 4.04 -7.76
CA LEU A 680 -1.28 5.35 -7.14
C LEU A 680 -2.62 6.01 -6.74
N PRO A 681 -2.80 6.40 -5.45
CA PRO A 681 -3.93 7.23 -5.00
C PRO A 681 -4.17 8.45 -5.88
N VAL A 682 -5.44 8.79 -6.13
CA VAL A 682 -5.83 9.98 -6.92
C VAL A 682 -6.20 11.15 -6.00
N ALA A 683 -5.62 12.33 -6.26
CA ALA A 683 -5.86 13.58 -5.55
C ALA A 683 -7.35 13.92 -5.41
N GLY A 684 -7.86 13.92 -4.17
CA GLY A 684 -9.26 14.20 -3.85
C GLY A 684 -10.26 13.18 -4.44
N GLY A 685 -9.80 11.96 -4.73
CA GLY A 685 -10.58 10.89 -5.35
C GLY A 685 -10.43 9.50 -4.69
N THR A 686 -9.20 8.99 -4.50
CA THR A 686 -8.99 7.62 -3.98
C THR A 686 -7.81 7.50 -3.01
N GLY A 687 -7.81 6.43 -2.20
CA GLY A 687 -6.73 6.05 -1.29
C GLY A 687 -6.32 7.17 -0.32
N THR A 688 -5.05 7.19 0.07
CA THR A 688 -4.48 8.20 0.99
C THR A 688 -4.45 9.64 0.47
N LEU A 689 -5.02 9.92 -0.71
CA LEU A 689 -5.24 11.26 -1.25
C LEU A 689 -6.72 11.67 -1.32
N ALA A 690 -7.68 10.80 -0.99
CA ALA A 690 -9.12 11.05 -1.16
C ALA A 690 -9.63 12.32 -0.45
N SER A 691 -9.08 12.65 0.72
CA SER A 691 -9.42 13.84 1.52
C SER A 691 -8.49 15.04 1.32
N ARG A 692 -7.46 14.91 0.47
CA ARG A 692 -6.48 15.99 0.18
C ARG A 692 -6.90 16.82 -1.04
N TYR A 693 -6.12 17.85 -1.37
CA TYR A 693 -6.38 18.79 -2.48
C TYR A 693 -7.71 19.57 -2.31
N ALA A 694 -8.08 19.86 -1.05
CA ALA A 694 -9.21 20.71 -0.69
C ALA A 694 -8.81 22.17 -0.42
N ASP A 695 -7.56 22.45 -0.05
CA ASP A 695 -7.04 23.81 0.13
C ASP A 695 -6.99 24.57 -1.22
N PRO A 696 -7.31 25.87 -1.28
CA PRO A 696 -7.28 26.64 -2.53
C PRO A 696 -5.94 26.53 -3.28
N ASN A 697 -4.83 26.58 -2.55
CA ASN A 697 -3.46 26.51 -3.10
C ASN A 697 -3.08 25.16 -3.72
N SER A 698 -3.82 24.08 -3.46
CA SER A 698 -3.61 22.76 -4.08
C SER A 698 -4.80 22.27 -4.90
N SER A 699 -5.98 22.89 -4.77
CA SER A 699 -7.23 22.50 -5.44
C SER A 699 -7.11 22.16 -6.93
N GLY A 700 -6.29 22.89 -7.68
CA GLY A 700 -6.03 22.64 -9.11
C GLY A 700 -5.43 21.27 -9.44
N GLY A 701 -4.79 20.58 -8.48
CA GLY A 701 -4.28 19.22 -8.64
C GLY A 701 -5.32 18.11 -8.46
N LYS A 702 -6.53 18.44 -7.97
CA LYS A 702 -7.61 17.46 -7.72
C LYS A 702 -8.02 16.73 -9.01
N GLY A 703 -8.11 15.40 -8.95
CA GLY A 703 -8.36 14.51 -10.08
C GLY A 703 -7.16 14.30 -11.03
N TRP A 704 -6.11 15.13 -10.95
CA TRP A 704 -4.98 15.11 -11.89
C TRP A 704 -3.69 14.54 -11.31
N VAL A 705 -3.39 14.83 -10.05
CA VAL A 705 -2.22 14.26 -9.37
C VAL A 705 -2.54 12.83 -8.95
N ARG A 706 -1.68 11.88 -9.31
CA ARG A 706 -1.68 10.51 -8.80
C ARG A 706 -0.36 10.26 -8.10
N ALA A 707 -0.36 10.02 -6.79
CA ALA A 707 0.89 9.92 -6.05
C ALA A 707 0.81 9.05 -4.79
N LYS A 708 1.90 8.34 -4.51
CA LYS A 708 2.09 7.64 -3.24
C LYS A 708 2.51 8.64 -2.17
N THR A 709 1.78 8.63 -1.06
CA THR A 709 2.10 9.39 0.14
C THR A 709 3.07 8.65 1.06
N GLY A 710 3.86 9.39 1.82
CA GLY A 710 4.43 8.95 3.08
C GLY A 710 4.28 10.01 4.16
N SER A 711 4.01 9.59 5.39
CA SER A 711 4.02 10.43 6.59
C SER A 711 4.53 9.61 7.78
N LEU A 712 5.44 10.19 8.56
CA LEU A 712 5.81 9.78 9.92
C LEU A 712 5.95 11.06 10.77
N SER A 713 6.29 10.95 12.05
CA SER A 713 6.60 12.14 12.86
C SER A 713 7.77 12.92 12.23
N GLY A 714 7.51 14.19 11.86
CA GLY A 714 8.51 15.06 11.22
C GLY A 714 8.93 14.67 9.80
N VAL A 715 8.24 13.75 9.12
CA VAL A 715 8.59 13.28 7.77
C VAL A 715 7.35 13.26 6.90
N ASN A 716 7.38 13.92 5.75
CA ASN A 716 6.28 13.92 4.78
C ASN A 716 6.82 13.82 3.35
N THR A 717 6.28 12.89 2.58
CA THR A 717 6.76 12.59 1.22
C THR A 717 5.60 12.38 0.25
N LEU A 718 5.83 12.73 -1.01
CA LEU A 718 4.86 12.58 -2.09
C LEU A 718 5.61 12.32 -3.40
N ALA A 719 5.38 11.16 -4.03
CA ALA A 719 6.00 10.80 -5.30
C ALA A 719 4.98 10.16 -6.25
N GLY A 720 5.00 10.55 -7.52
CA GLY A 720 3.95 10.19 -8.47
C GLY A 720 4.00 10.96 -9.79
N VAL A 721 2.84 11.06 -10.43
CA VAL A 721 2.65 11.69 -11.74
C VAL A 721 1.56 12.75 -11.72
N VAL A 722 1.65 13.70 -12.64
CA VAL A 722 0.62 14.71 -12.92
C VAL A 722 0.63 15.07 -14.40
N LEU A 723 -0.54 15.17 -15.03
CA LEU A 723 -0.66 15.70 -16.40
C LEU A 723 -0.75 17.23 -16.34
N ASP A 724 0.13 17.97 -16.99
CA ASP A 724 0.20 19.44 -16.92
C ASP A 724 -0.94 20.18 -17.67
N LYS A 725 -0.78 21.48 -17.94
CA LYS A 725 -1.78 22.31 -18.65
C LYS A 725 -1.86 21.98 -20.16
N ASP A 726 -0.76 21.53 -20.75
CA ASP A 726 -0.62 21.34 -22.21
C ASP A 726 -0.86 19.89 -22.64
N GLY A 727 -0.88 18.96 -21.68
CA GLY A 727 -1.17 17.54 -21.87
C GLY A 727 0.05 16.62 -21.76
N ARG A 728 1.15 17.10 -21.17
CA ARG A 728 2.35 16.29 -20.88
C ARG A 728 2.26 15.66 -19.50
N VAL A 729 2.73 14.42 -19.37
CA VAL A 729 2.93 13.81 -18.05
C VAL A 729 4.23 14.35 -17.47
N LEU A 730 4.18 14.81 -16.23
CA LEU A 730 5.35 15.12 -15.42
C LEU A 730 5.41 14.11 -14.28
N VAL A 731 6.61 13.60 -14.01
CA VAL A 731 6.90 12.74 -12.86
C VAL A 731 7.56 13.59 -11.79
N PHE A 732 7.20 13.38 -10.53
CA PHE A 732 7.80 14.08 -9.41
C PHE A 732 8.05 13.17 -8.20
N ALA A 733 9.06 13.51 -7.42
CA ALA A 733 9.27 13.00 -6.07
C ALA A 733 9.70 14.16 -5.17
N LEU A 734 9.02 14.31 -4.03
CA LEU A 734 9.19 15.42 -3.09
C LEU A 734 9.27 14.87 -1.67
N MET A 735 10.27 15.30 -0.91
CA MET A 735 10.55 14.78 0.44
C MET A 735 10.83 15.92 1.40
N SER A 736 10.12 15.96 2.52
CA SER A 736 10.14 17.03 3.52
C SER A 736 10.40 16.43 4.91
N ASN A 737 11.57 16.70 5.47
CA ASN A 737 11.97 16.22 6.79
C ASN A 737 12.22 17.38 7.76
N GLY A 738 11.86 17.20 9.03
CA GLY A 738 11.90 18.23 10.07
C GLY A 738 10.71 19.21 10.06
N GLY A 739 9.74 19.02 9.15
CA GLY A 739 8.54 19.86 9.05
C GLY A 739 7.33 19.30 9.80
N SER A 740 6.44 20.20 10.24
CA SER A 740 5.18 19.84 10.90
C SER A 740 4.18 19.22 9.94
N THR A 741 3.63 18.06 10.29
CA THR A 741 2.86 17.15 9.40
C THR A 741 1.92 17.83 8.41
N ASP A 742 0.86 18.49 8.87
CA ASP A 742 -0.15 19.04 7.96
C ASP A 742 0.32 20.27 7.16
N PRO A 743 1.04 21.25 7.76
CA PRO A 743 1.72 22.29 6.99
C PRO A 743 2.63 21.76 5.88
N SER A 744 3.47 20.74 6.16
CA SER A 744 4.33 20.11 5.15
C SER A 744 3.51 19.40 4.07
N ARG A 745 2.49 18.62 4.44
CA ARG A 745 1.60 17.93 3.49
C ARG A 745 0.90 18.90 2.53
N LYS A 746 0.38 20.02 3.04
CA LYS A 746 -0.25 21.07 2.23
C LYS A 746 0.74 21.77 1.30
N ALA A 747 1.97 22.01 1.76
CA ALA A 747 3.02 22.59 0.93
C ALA A 747 3.45 21.64 -0.21
N LEU A 748 3.60 20.35 0.05
CA LEU A 748 3.87 19.31 -0.97
C LEU A 748 2.74 19.22 -2.01
N ASP A 749 1.48 19.28 -1.57
CA ASP A 749 0.33 19.27 -2.48
C ASP A 749 0.26 20.54 -3.35
N ALA A 750 0.68 21.68 -2.82
CA ALA A 750 0.77 22.93 -3.59
C ALA A 750 1.87 22.87 -4.67
N ILE A 751 3.00 22.19 -4.42
CA ILE A 751 4.04 21.93 -5.45
C ILE A 751 3.46 21.05 -6.57
N ALA A 752 2.81 19.92 -6.23
CA ALA A 752 2.23 19.01 -7.22
C ALA A 752 1.08 19.66 -8.02
N ALA A 753 0.24 20.46 -7.37
CA ALA A 753 -0.80 21.26 -8.05
C ALA A 753 -0.24 22.39 -8.91
N LYS A 754 0.95 22.93 -8.57
CA LYS A 754 1.63 23.92 -9.41
C LYS A 754 2.18 23.29 -10.69
N LEU A 755 2.69 22.07 -10.64
CA LEU A 755 3.05 21.29 -11.85
C LEU A 755 1.84 21.08 -12.78
N LYS A 756 0.65 20.78 -12.23
CA LYS A 756 -0.59 20.72 -13.04
C LYS A 756 -0.86 22.02 -13.80
N THR A 757 -0.66 23.16 -13.15
CA THR A 757 -1.12 24.47 -13.65
C THR A 757 -0.07 25.28 -14.41
N CYS A 758 1.22 24.88 -14.39
CA CYS A 758 2.26 25.69 -15.01
C CYS A 758 2.26 25.63 -16.53
N GLY A 759 2.13 24.43 -17.12
CA GLY A 759 2.34 24.17 -18.55
C GLY A 759 3.63 24.81 -19.04
N CYS A 760 4.73 24.28 -18.53
CA CYS A 760 6.03 24.92 -18.44
C CYS A 760 6.83 24.83 -19.75
N THR A 761 6.24 25.16 -20.90
CA THR A 761 6.86 25.04 -22.23
C THR A 761 7.66 26.30 -22.59
#